data_AF-A0A024SID6-F1
#
_entry.id   AF-A0A024SID6-F1
#
_cell.length_a   1.000
_cell.length_b   1.000
_cell.length_c   1.000
_cell.angle_alpha   90.00
_cell.angle_beta   90.00
_cell.angle_gamma   90.00
#
_symmetry.space_group_name_H-M   'P 1'
#
loop_
_entity.id
_entity.type
_entity.pdbx_description
1 polymer ?
#
loop_
_entity_poly.entity_id
_entity_poly.type
_entity_poly.pdbx_seq_one_letter_code
_entity_poly.pdbx_strand_id
1 'polypeptide(L)'
;MPTANASVAVSAPGKVLLAGGYLVLDRAYTGLVLGLSARINVVAGEILATAEGVELREIVVDSPQFLDAQWRYGYHLAPEKGGIKVTQLQVGPTISANPFVETTLSYALTYIDALVSSTRSRNAIKSSRLIILADNDYYSHSHASSSGRFAKFPVTLQGANKTGLGSSAALVTSLTASLLTHYLPSSVFDLSSAKGKRTLHNLAQAAHCAAQGKVGSGFDVAAAVYGSCTYRRFSPGILSALPEPGAPGFSDKLLAVVDGDQWDVEVQDDGVSLPPGVVLRMCDVDCGSQTVSMVKKVLSWRAQDEQHSTALWNDLQARNDALAATLKAGDLDQLPDKLRQVRELIRQMGREADVPIEPDSQTELLDAISALDGVYGGVVPGAGGFDALALLMRDDDETLARVQDFLAAWSREKDAKVKLLGVKGEMEGVRQESLDVYDGILCHNCGAPIDGTTATGAACYDCIKLTNDISQGIQREATIQQCRDCERWLLPPSSWISAMPESRELLALCLKKLRGLNKVRIVDASFIWTEPHSRRVKVKLTVQDAVQQGVLLQQSFEVVYVVAHQQCPECAKSFTPNHWRACVQVRQKVLHKRTFHFLEQLVLKHGAHRETLNIKEAKDGIDFFFSVRNQAEKFVDFLNSVVPVKVKSSQELISMDTHTSKKSYKFTFSAELVPVCRDDLVALPIKLAKQSGNISPLVLCHKIGTAVYLMDPQTLQTAEVSSSIYWRAPFTALADAMELVEFIIMDIEPTPTRKGKWVLAEATVARASDLGVNDKTYFTRTHLGNLLQPGDSAMGYMLSGTNFNNPEFDAIEESNTYSSTVPDVVLVKKHYPNRRRNRRRNWKLKRMNKDEGDLLPKKADQERMDKEYEMFLRDVEEDEELRAALALYKNPKKTNDEEMSIAETEDDEEDGVPGVNMDELLDDFDELTMED
;
A
#
# COMPACT_ATOMS: atom_id res chain seq x y z
N MET A 1 -33.99 3.99 -39.00
CA MET A 1 -33.89 5.45 -38.85
C MET A 1 -32.61 5.71 -38.07
N PRO A 2 -31.60 6.40 -38.61
CA PRO A 2 -30.37 6.64 -37.89
C PRO A 2 -30.67 7.61 -36.76
N THR A 3 -30.54 7.12 -35.53
CA THR A 3 -30.70 7.88 -34.30
C THR A 3 -29.56 8.90 -34.19
N ALA A 4 -29.88 10.13 -33.79
CA ALA A 4 -28.97 11.27 -33.69
C ALA A 4 -27.87 11.16 -32.60
N ASN A 5 -27.34 9.97 -32.31
CA ASN A 5 -26.30 9.74 -31.29
C ASN A 5 -25.41 8.53 -31.69
N ALA A 6 -24.73 8.63 -32.83
CA ALA A 6 -23.67 7.67 -33.21
C ALA A 6 -22.34 8.45 -33.29
N SER A 7 -21.22 7.78 -33.02
CA SER A 7 -19.91 8.38 -33.26
C SER A 7 -19.76 8.76 -34.73
N VAL A 8 -19.32 9.99 -35.00
CA VAL A 8 -19.16 10.52 -36.35
C VAL A 8 -17.70 10.84 -36.58
N ALA A 9 -17.14 10.41 -37.71
CA ALA A 9 -15.82 10.82 -38.16
C ALA A 9 -15.92 11.68 -39.41
N VAL A 10 -15.32 12.87 -39.38
CA VAL A 10 -15.26 13.78 -40.54
C VAL A 10 -13.80 14.15 -40.81
N SER A 11 -13.43 14.19 -42.09
CA SER A 11 -12.09 14.59 -42.53
C SER A 11 -12.14 15.80 -43.46
N ALA A 12 -11.13 16.67 -43.36
CA ALA A 12 -10.95 17.82 -44.25
C ALA A 12 -9.53 17.82 -44.85
N PRO A 13 -9.38 18.05 -46.17
CA PRO A 13 -8.10 18.02 -46.86
C PRO A 13 -7.25 19.26 -46.59
N GLY A 14 -5.96 19.12 -46.85
CA GLY A 14 -5.01 20.22 -46.92
C GLY A 14 -5.20 21.02 -48.20
N LYS A 15 -4.40 22.08 -48.35
CA LYS A 15 -4.54 23.03 -49.46
C LYS A 15 -3.21 23.41 -50.08
N VAL A 16 -3.23 23.61 -51.40
CA VAL A 16 -2.15 24.18 -52.18
C VAL A 16 -2.73 25.20 -53.15
N LEU A 17 -2.15 26.39 -53.16
CA LEU A 17 -2.50 27.41 -54.12
C LEU A 17 -1.51 27.34 -55.29
N LEU A 18 -1.96 26.80 -56.42
CA LEU A 18 -1.14 26.58 -57.60
C LEU A 18 -0.89 27.89 -58.37
N ALA A 19 -1.90 28.76 -58.47
CA ALA A 19 -1.76 30.06 -59.13
C ALA A 19 -2.66 31.13 -58.49
N GLY A 20 -2.24 32.41 -58.56
CA GLY A 20 -3.00 33.55 -58.03
C GLY A 20 -2.76 33.88 -56.55
N GLY A 21 -1.59 33.54 -55.99
CA GLY A 21 -1.34 33.62 -54.53
C GLY A 21 -1.43 35.02 -53.93
N TYR A 22 -1.00 36.04 -54.68
CA TYR A 22 -1.14 37.45 -54.30
C TYR A 22 -2.44 38.07 -54.83
N LEU A 23 -2.90 37.60 -56.00
CA LEU A 23 -4.13 38.06 -56.65
C LEU A 23 -5.36 37.82 -55.78
N VAL A 24 -5.44 36.66 -55.12
CA VAL A 24 -6.58 36.24 -54.26
C VAL A 24 -6.82 37.16 -53.05
N LEU A 25 -5.90 38.08 -52.75
CA LEU A 25 -6.09 39.08 -51.70
C LEU A 25 -7.12 40.15 -52.10
N ASP A 26 -7.29 40.36 -53.42
CA ASP A 26 -8.22 41.28 -54.03
C ASP A 26 -9.36 40.51 -54.70
N ARG A 27 -10.60 40.97 -54.48
CA ARG A 27 -11.81 40.33 -54.98
C ARG A 27 -11.90 40.37 -56.51
N ALA A 28 -11.25 41.31 -57.18
CA ALA A 28 -11.28 41.41 -58.64
C ALA A 28 -10.71 40.17 -59.34
N TYR A 29 -9.87 39.39 -58.65
CA TYR A 29 -9.09 38.30 -59.22
C TYR A 29 -9.46 36.93 -58.61
N THR A 30 -9.02 35.85 -59.24
CA THR A 30 -9.26 34.48 -58.77
C THR A 30 -7.96 33.77 -58.42
N GLY A 31 -8.06 32.80 -57.52
CA GLY A 31 -6.98 31.88 -57.17
C GLY A 31 -7.32 30.47 -57.64
N LEU A 32 -6.33 29.77 -58.18
CA LEU A 32 -6.39 28.37 -58.55
C LEU A 32 -5.91 27.53 -57.36
N VAL A 33 -6.85 26.88 -56.67
CA VAL A 33 -6.57 26.16 -55.41
C VAL A 33 -6.86 24.68 -55.59
N LEU A 34 -5.92 23.85 -55.17
CA LEU A 34 -6.03 22.40 -55.18
C LEU A 34 -6.09 21.87 -53.75
N GLY A 35 -7.06 20.98 -53.51
CA GLY A 35 -7.11 20.16 -52.30
C GLY A 35 -5.98 19.14 -52.30
N LEU A 36 -5.64 18.62 -51.12
CA LEU A 36 -4.57 17.65 -50.93
C LEU A 36 -5.06 16.40 -50.22
N SER A 37 -4.46 15.26 -50.54
CA SER A 37 -4.78 13.96 -49.94
C SER A 37 -4.50 13.86 -48.44
N ALA A 38 -3.67 14.74 -47.89
CA ALA A 38 -3.39 14.82 -46.46
C ALA A 38 -4.60 15.46 -45.74
N ARG A 39 -5.21 14.72 -44.82
CA ARG A 39 -6.45 15.13 -44.15
C ARG A 39 -6.29 15.27 -42.64
N ILE A 40 -7.04 16.19 -42.06
CA ILE A 40 -7.28 16.25 -40.61
C ILE A 40 -8.64 15.64 -40.34
N ASN A 41 -8.67 14.69 -39.43
CA ASN A 41 -9.81 13.87 -39.08
C ASN A 41 -10.27 14.25 -37.67
N VAL A 42 -11.58 14.43 -37.49
CA VAL A 42 -12.21 14.68 -36.20
C VAL A 42 -13.29 13.64 -35.95
N VAL A 43 -13.07 12.83 -34.91
CA VAL A 43 -14.04 11.84 -34.45
C VAL A 43 -14.79 12.39 -33.24
N ALA A 44 -16.09 12.61 -33.39
CA ALA A 44 -17.00 13.03 -32.33
C ALA A 44 -17.74 11.82 -31.76
N GLY A 45 -17.80 11.70 -30.43
CA GLY A 45 -18.58 10.69 -29.72
C GLY A 45 -19.18 11.24 -28.42
N GLU A 46 -20.24 10.60 -27.93
CA GLU A 46 -20.87 10.99 -26.66
C GLU A 46 -20.06 10.45 -25.47
N ILE A 47 -19.90 11.25 -24.41
CA ILE A 47 -19.31 10.77 -23.16
C ILE A 47 -20.41 10.06 -22.37
N LEU A 48 -20.35 8.72 -22.29
CA LEU A 48 -21.23 7.95 -21.41
C LEU A 48 -20.89 8.29 -19.96
N ALA A 49 -21.84 8.91 -19.24
CA ALA A 49 -21.65 9.37 -17.87
C ALA A 49 -21.05 8.26 -16.99
N THR A 50 -19.86 8.52 -16.46
CA THR A 50 -19.21 7.67 -15.46
C THR A 50 -19.51 8.24 -14.08
N ALA A 51 -20.09 7.38 -13.23
CA ALA A 51 -20.47 7.62 -11.84
C ALA A 51 -21.66 8.58 -11.59
N GLU A 52 -22.63 8.08 -10.82
CA GLU A 52 -23.72 8.85 -10.22
C GLU A 52 -23.16 10.07 -9.47
N GLY A 53 -23.53 11.30 -9.86
CA GLY A 53 -23.26 12.46 -9.00
C GLY A 53 -23.39 13.86 -9.58
N VAL A 54 -22.81 14.19 -10.74
CA VAL A 54 -22.83 15.57 -11.26
C VAL A 54 -22.82 15.58 -12.79
N GLU A 55 -23.91 16.03 -13.42
CA GLU A 55 -23.93 16.34 -14.86
C GLU A 55 -23.13 17.63 -15.13
N LEU A 56 -21.81 17.52 -15.26
CA LEU A 56 -20.98 18.61 -15.77
C LEU A 56 -21.13 18.68 -17.31
N ARG A 57 -21.50 19.85 -17.82
CA ARG A 57 -21.53 20.17 -19.26
C ARG A 57 -20.10 20.40 -19.74
N GLU A 58 -19.46 19.34 -20.22
CA GLU A 58 -18.07 19.36 -20.67
C GLU A 58 -17.89 18.86 -22.10
N ILE A 59 -16.94 19.45 -22.81
CA ILE A 59 -16.44 18.97 -24.09
C ILE A 59 -14.97 18.65 -23.92
N VAL A 60 -14.60 17.40 -24.22
CA VAL A 60 -13.22 16.93 -24.12
C VAL A 60 -12.65 16.82 -25.53
N VAL A 61 -11.56 17.53 -25.80
CA VAL A 61 -10.86 17.52 -27.08
C VAL A 61 -9.48 16.89 -26.88
N ASP A 62 -9.21 15.79 -27.58
CA ASP A 62 -7.96 15.05 -27.50
C ASP A 62 -7.25 15.02 -28.85
N SER A 63 -5.94 15.23 -28.86
CA SER A 63 -5.08 14.92 -30.02
C SER A 63 -3.96 13.97 -29.59
N PRO A 64 -4.18 12.65 -29.65
CA PRO A 64 -3.28 11.65 -29.07
C PRO A 64 -1.90 11.55 -29.78
N GLN A 65 -1.73 12.26 -30.89
CA GLN A 65 -0.46 12.32 -31.63
C GLN A 65 0.58 13.22 -30.97
N PHE A 66 0.20 14.13 -30.06
CA PHE A 66 1.12 15.10 -29.44
C PHE A 66 1.14 14.96 -27.93
N LEU A 67 2.26 15.33 -27.31
CA LEU A 67 2.36 15.42 -25.85
C LEU A 67 1.49 16.57 -25.32
N ASP A 68 0.80 16.33 -24.21
CA ASP A 68 -0.04 17.30 -23.48
C ASP A 68 -1.14 17.97 -24.33
N ALA A 69 -1.56 17.32 -25.43
CA ALA A 69 -2.60 17.82 -26.32
C ALA A 69 -4.00 17.28 -25.95
N GLN A 70 -4.40 17.55 -24.70
CA GLN A 70 -5.74 17.31 -24.20
C GLN A 70 -6.32 18.60 -23.63
N TRP A 71 -7.50 18.98 -24.09
CA TRP A 71 -8.22 20.18 -23.66
C TRP A 71 -9.60 19.81 -23.16
N ARG A 72 -9.95 20.28 -21.96
CA ARG A 72 -11.30 20.15 -21.41
C ARG A 72 -11.95 21.52 -21.37
N TYR A 73 -13.14 21.62 -21.94
CA TYR A 73 -13.88 22.87 -22.03
C TYR A 73 -15.23 22.73 -21.33
N GLY A 74 -15.49 23.61 -20.37
CA GLY A 74 -16.84 23.85 -19.88
C GLY A 74 -17.53 24.85 -20.81
N TYR A 75 -18.84 24.73 -20.98
CA TYR A 75 -19.62 25.70 -21.76
C TYR A 75 -20.89 26.12 -21.04
N HIS A 76 -21.25 27.39 -21.19
CA HIS A 76 -22.48 27.95 -20.64
C HIS A 76 -23.12 28.94 -21.61
N LEU A 77 -24.44 29.09 -21.51
CA LEU A 77 -25.18 30.08 -22.30
C LEU A 77 -24.95 31.47 -21.70
N ALA A 78 -24.50 32.42 -22.52
CA ALA A 78 -24.35 33.81 -22.14
C ALA A 78 -25.72 34.53 -22.12
N PRO A 79 -25.92 35.53 -21.24
CA PRO A 79 -27.15 36.30 -21.18
C PRO A 79 -27.38 37.11 -22.47
N GLU A 80 -28.59 37.65 -22.65
CA GLU A 80 -28.93 38.58 -23.75
C GLU A 80 -28.61 38.03 -25.16
N LYS A 81 -28.84 36.73 -25.37
CA LYS A 81 -28.53 36.03 -26.62
C LYS A 81 -27.05 36.15 -27.05
N GLY A 82 -26.15 36.23 -26.08
CA GLY A 82 -24.71 36.27 -26.32
C GLY A 82 -24.09 34.97 -26.83
N GLY A 83 -24.89 33.91 -27.00
CA GLY A 83 -24.44 32.62 -27.51
C GLY A 83 -23.77 31.75 -26.44
N ILE A 84 -23.07 30.72 -26.87
CA ILE A 84 -22.36 29.79 -26.00
C ILE A 84 -20.94 30.31 -25.77
N LYS A 85 -20.63 30.56 -24.50
CA LYS A 85 -19.27 30.88 -24.06
C LYS A 85 -18.59 29.61 -23.57
N VAL A 86 -17.41 29.34 -24.11
CA VAL A 86 -16.57 28.20 -23.80
C VAL A 86 -15.44 28.68 -22.87
N THR A 87 -15.16 27.91 -21.82
CA THR A 87 -14.09 28.19 -20.85
C THR A 87 -13.26 26.94 -20.66
N GLN A 88 -11.94 27.02 -20.84
CA GLN A 88 -11.04 25.89 -20.59
C GLN A 88 -11.01 25.58 -19.08
N LEU A 89 -11.25 24.32 -18.74
CA LEU A 89 -11.13 23.79 -17.38
C LEU A 89 -9.66 23.40 -17.13
N GLN A 90 -9.15 23.67 -15.93
CA GLN A 90 -7.75 23.39 -15.60
C GLN A 90 -7.49 21.88 -15.57
N VAL A 91 -6.61 21.40 -16.45
CA VAL A 91 -6.08 20.04 -16.47
C VAL A 91 -4.58 20.12 -16.18
N GLY A 92 -4.17 19.84 -14.95
CA GLY A 92 -2.76 19.84 -14.55
C GLY A 92 -2.16 21.21 -14.15
N PRO A 93 -0.82 21.32 -14.06
CA PRO A 93 -0.13 22.49 -13.50
C PRO A 93 -0.03 23.69 -14.44
N THR A 94 -0.19 23.50 -15.75
CA THR A 94 -0.06 24.55 -16.78
C THR A 94 -1.20 24.50 -17.79
N ILE A 95 -1.86 25.64 -18.04
CA ILE A 95 -2.95 25.74 -19.02
C ILE A 95 -2.35 26.00 -20.41
N SER A 96 -2.41 25.02 -21.31
CA SER A 96 -2.07 25.18 -22.72
C SER A 96 -3.33 25.53 -23.53
N ALA A 97 -3.54 26.81 -23.83
CA ALA A 97 -4.71 27.24 -24.60
C ALA A 97 -4.54 26.97 -26.11
N ASN A 98 -5.61 26.53 -26.77
CA ASN A 98 -5.68 26.40 -28.22
C ASN A 98 -6.80 27.30 -28.79
N PRO A 99 -6.47 28.53 -29.25
CA PRO A 99 -7.45 29.51 -29.71
C PRO A 99 -8.33 29.03 -30.87
N PHE A 100 -7.79 28.18 -31.76
CA PHE A 100 -8.55 27.65 -32.90
C PHE A 100 -9.66 26.71 -32.43
N VAL A 101 -9.38 25.81 -31.49
CA VAL A 101 -10.37 24.88 -30.96
C VAL A 101 -11.43 25.63 -30.13
N GLU A 102 -10.99 26.51 -29.23
CA GLU A 102 -11.89 27.27 -28.33
C GLU A 102 -12.86 28.18 -29.10
N THR A 103 -12.35 28.92 -30.09
CA THR A 103 -13.17 29.81 -30.93
C THR A 103 -14.13 28.99 -31.79
N THR A 104 -13.67 27.88 -32.38
CA THR A 104 -14.52 27.00 -33.19
C THR A 104 -15.65 26.42 -32.37
N LEU A 105 -15.38 25.95 -31.15
CA LEU A 105 -16.41 25.47 -30.23
C LEU A 105 -17.42 26.58 -29.91
N SER A 106 -16.96 27.78 -29.61
CA SER A 106 -17.85 28.91 -29.28
C SER A 106 -18.79 29.25 -30.45
N TYR A 107 -18.27 29.32 -31.68
CA TYR A 107 -19.06 29.62 -32.87
C TYR A 107 -20.01 28.47 -33.26
N ALA A 108 -19.49 27.24 -33.34
CA ALA A 108 -20.26 26.08 -33.76
C ALA A 108 -21.38 25.74 -32.77
N LEU A 109 -21.08 25.74 -31.46
CA LEU A 109 -22.08 25.45 -30.43
C LEU A 109 -23.12 26.56 -30.36
N THR A 110 -22.74 27.84 -30.51
CA THR A 110 -23.70 28.95 -30.58
C THR A 110 -24.68 28.77 -31.74
N TYR A 111 -24.16 28.39 -32.91
CA TYR A 111 -24.99 28.14 -34.08
C TYR A 111 -25.93 26.93 -33.88
N ILE A 112 -25.42 25.83 -33.32
CA ILE A 112 -26.21 24.65 -32.97
C ILE A 112 -27.31 25.00 -31.96
N ASP A 113 -26.99 25.74 -30.89
CA ASP A 113 -27.93 26.16 -29.86
C ASP A 113 -29.03 27.06 -30.41
N ALA A 114 -28.69 27.99 -31.31
CA ALA A 114 -29.67 28.85 -31.97
C ALA A 114 -30.66 28.05 -32.82
N LEU A 115 -30.18 27.08 -33.60
CA LEU A 115 -31.02 26.22 -34.43
C LEU A 115 -31.87 25.26 -33.59
N VAL A 116 -31.28 24.62 -32.58
CA VAL A 116 -31.97 23.70 -31.69
C VAL A 116 -33.02 24.43 -30.86
N SER A 117 -32.73 25.62 -30.32
CA SER A 117 -33.69 26.42 -29.55
C SER A 117 -34.88 26.93 -30.38
N SER A 118 -34.72 27.10 -31.69
CA SER A 118 -35.81 27.48 -32.61
C SER A 118 -36.78 26.32 -32.90
N THR A 119 -36.30 25.09 -32.72
CA THR A 119 -37.07 23.86 -32.91
C THR A 119 -37.55 23.42 -31.52
N ARG A 120 -38.85 23.24 -31.25
CA ARG A 120 -39.45 23.03 -29.89
C ARG A 120 -38.91 21.84 -29.03
N SER A 121 -37.78 21.22 -29.36
CA SER A 121 -37.10 20.19 -28.57
C SER A 121 -36.02 20.83 -27.67
N ARG A 122 -36.26 20.86 -26.35
CA ARG A 122 -35.25 21.21 -25.34
C ARG A 122 -34.24 20.05 -25.17
N ASN A 123 -33.52 19.69 -26.23
CA ASN A 123 -32.37 18.81 -26.10
C ASN A 123 -31.17 19.68 -25.75
N ALA A 124 -30.78 19.68 -24.48
CA ALA A 124 -29.53 20.29 -24.05
C ALA A 124 -28.38 19.65 -24.84
N ILE A 125 -27.45 20.47 -25.34
CA ILE A 125 -26.17 19.99 -25.88
C ILE A 125 -25.57 19.08 -24.81
N LYS A 126 -25.33 17.82 -25.17
CA LYS A 126 -24.75 16.82 -24.27
C LYS A 126 -23.23 16.87 -24.30
N SER A 127 -22.60 16.39 -23.24
CA SER A 127 -21.15 16.27 -23.15
C SER A 127 -20.62 15.31 -24.22
N SER A 128 -19.64 15.77 -24.99
CA SER A 128 -19.04 15.01 -26.09
C SER A 128 -17.52 15.00 -26.02
N ARG A 129 -16.95 13.98 -26.64
CA ARG A 129 -15.51 13.81 -26.84
C ARG A 129 -15.18 13.97 -28.31
N LEU A 130 -14.16 14.75 -28.60
CA LEU A 130 -13.68 15.08 -29.93
C LEU A 130 -12.22 14.65 -30.03
N ILE A 131 -11.90 13.79 -30.99
CA ILE A 131 -10.54 13.28 -31.19
C ILE A 131 -10.02 13.81 -32.52
N ILE A 132 -8.96 14.60 -32.46
CA ILE A 132 -8.30 15.22 -33.62
C ILE A 132 -7.09 14.39 -34.02
N LEU A 133 -7.13 13.85 -35.23
CA LEU A 133 -6.06 13.05 -35.85
C LEU A 133 -5.67 13.66 -37.20
N ALA A 134 -4.43 14.12 -37.30
CA ALA A 134 -3.87 14.65 -38.54
C ALA A 134 -3.00 13.60 -39.23
N ASP A 135 -3.14 13.50 -40.56
CA ASP A 135 -2.21 12.72 -41.37
C ASP A 135 -0.77 13.23 -41.19
N ASN A 136 0.16 12.28 -41.23
CA ASN A 136 1.59 12.48 -41.00
C ASN A 136 2.19 13.65 -41.80
N ASP A 137 1.75 13.85 -43.05
CA ASP A 137 2.29 14.87 -43.95
C ASP A 137 2.08 16.33 -43.51
N TYR A 138 1.23 16.60 -42.51
CA TYR A 138 1.08 17.94 -41.93
C TYR A 138 2.27 18.40 -41.08
N TYR A 139 3.15 17.48 -40.67
CA TYR A 139 4.25 17.75 -39.75
C TYR A 139 5.56 17.13 -40.23
N SER A 140 6.67 17.85 -40.12
CA SER A 140 7.96 17.36 -40.61
C SER A 140 8.54 16.26 -39.70
N HIS A 141 8.99 15.15 -40.29
CA HIS A 141 9.36 13.91 -39.62
C HIS A 141 10.83 13.81 -39.16
N SER A 142 11.31 14.65 -38.25
CA SER A 142 12.66 14.43 -37.67
C SER A 142 12.69 13.33 -36.60
N HIS A 143 11.56 13.03 -35.94
CA HIS A 143 11.52 12.15 -34.76
C HIS A 143 10.23 11.31 -34.60
N ALA A 144 9.63 10.81 -35.69
CA ALA A 144 8.46 9.91 -35.58
C ALA A 144 8.90 8.48 -35.24
N SER A 145 8.38 7.91 -34.15
CA SER A 145 8.76 6.59 -33.62
C SER A 145 7.87 5.43 -34.08
N SER A 146 6.78 5.69 -34.81
CA SER A 146 5.74 4.70 -35.13
C SER A 146 5.46 4.56 -36.63
N SER A 147 5.29 3.33 -37.11
CA SER A 147 4.78 3.00 -38.44
C SER A 147 3.24 2.97 -38.45
N GLY A 148 2.59 4.02 -38.96
CA GLY A 148 1.14 4.11 -39.10
C GLY A 148 0.69 5.47 -39.66
N ARG A 149 -0.53 5.56 -40.19
CA ARG A 149 -1.11 6.78 -40.79
C ARG A 149 -1.15 7.98 -39.82
N PHE A 150 -1.37 7.70 -38.53
CA PHE A 150 -1.43 8.69 -37.45
C PHE A 150 -0.29 8.46 -36.46
N ALA A 151 0.93 8.89 -36.81
CA ALA A 151 2.09 8.69 -35.97
C ALA A 151 2.04 9.56 -34.70
N LYS A 152 2.62 9.05 -33.61
CA LYS A 152 2.84 9.83 -32.37
C LYS A 152 4.16 10.59 -32.46
N PHE A 153 4.12 11.86 -32.07
CA PHE A 153 5.24 12.77 -32.02
C PHE A 153 5.68 12.99 -30.58
N PRO A 154 6.99 12.91 -30.26
CA PRO A 154 7.52 13.14 -28.91
C PRO A 154 7.61 14.64 -28.56
N VAL A 155 6.79 15.49 -29.19
CA VAL A 155 6.79 16.94 -29.01
C VAL A 155 5.36 17.43 -28.72
N THR A 156 5.26 18.62 -28.12
CA THR A 156 3.99 19.33 -27.98
C THR A 156 3.54 19.87 -29.35
N LEU A 157 2.25 20.18 -29.50
CA LEU A 157 1.71 20.74 -30.74
C LEU A 157 2.39 22.07 -31.16
N GLN A 158 2.86 22.88 -30.20
CA GLN A 158 3.59 24.12 -30.48
C GLN A 158 5.04 23.86 -30.94
N GLY A 159 5.65 22.76 -30.50
CA GLY A 159 7.00 22.35 -30.88
C GLY A 159 7.06 21.55 -32.19
N ALA A 160 5.91 21.23 -32.80
CA ALA A 160 5.85 20.51 -34.07
C ALA A 160 6.01 21.46 -35.26
N ASN A 161 6.98 21.17 -36.13
CA ASN A 161 7.20 21.89 -37.38
C ASN A 161 6.09 21.58 -38.40
N LYS A 162 5.40 22.61 -38.87
CA LYS A 162 4.27 22.49 -39.82
C LYS A 162 4.76 22.60 -41.26
N THR A 163 4.27 21.74 -42.15
CA THR A 163 4.65 21.67 -43.58
C THR A 163 3.93 22.68 -44.48
N GLY A 164 3.24 23.68 -43.91
CA GLY A 164 2.57 24.74 -44.67
C GLY A 164 1.27 24.35 -45.40
N LEU A 165 0.80 23.09 -45.29
CA LEU A 165 -0.40 22.58 -45.99
C LEU A 165 -1.75 23.13 -45.51
N GLY A 166 -1.76 24.13 -44.61
CA GLY A 166 -2.99 24.75 -44.10
C GLY A 166 -3.66 24.04 -42.91
N SER A 167 -2.89 23.42 -42.01
CA SER A 167 -3.42 22.61 -40.88
C SER A 167 -4.47 23.31 -40.02
N SER A 168 -4.38 24.62 -39.78
CA SER A 168 -5.39 25.35 -38.98
C SER A 168 -6.75 25.42 -39.66
N ALA A 169 -6.81 25.56 -41.00
CA ALA A 169 -8.07 25.65 -41.72
C ALA A 169 -8.73 24.27 -41.82
N ALA A 170 -7.95 23.23 -42.15
CA ALA A 170 -8.44 21.85 -42.15
C ALA A 170 -8.95 21.43 -40.76
N LEU A 171 -8.27 21.85 -39.67
CA LEU A 171 -8.72 21.62 -38.30
C LEU A 171 -10.07 22.29 -38.01
N VAL A 172 -10.19 23.59 -38.28
CA VAL A 172 -11.44 24.33 -38.01
C VAL A 172 -12.60 23.76 -38.84
N THR A 173 -12.36 23.44 -40.11
CA THR A 173 -13.38 22.87 -41.00
C THR A 173 -13.84 21.48 -40.55
N SER A 174 -12.90 20.56 -40.29
CA SER A 174 -13.23 19.20 -39.83
C SER A 174 -13.91 19.20 -38.46
N LEU A 175 -13.47 20.07 -37.54
CA LEU A 175 -14.08 20.23 -36.21
C LEU A 175 -15.50 20.80 -36.31
N THR A 176 -15.70 21.87 -37.09
CA THR A 176 -17.03 22.46 -37.30
C THR A 176 -17.97 21.46 -37.95
N ALA A 177 -17.52 20.76 -38.99
CA ALA A 177 -18.32 19.77 -39.69
C ALA A 177 -18.69 18.59 -38.77
N SER A 178 -17.74 18.07 -38.00
CA SER A 178 -17.97 16.98 -37.04
C SER A 178 -19.01 17.36 -35.98
N LEU A 179 -18.93 18.58 -35.43
CA LEU A 179 -19.91 19.11 -34.47
C LEU A 179 -21.31 19.26 -35.07
N LEU A 180 -21.42 19.85 -36.27
CA LEU A 180 -22.71 20.03 -36.94
C LEU A 180 -23.35 18.66 -37.27
N THR A 181 -22.57 17.72 -37.81
CA THR A 181 -23.08 16.38 -38.14
C THR A 181 -23.41 15.55 -36.90
N HIS A 182 -22.69 15.74 -35.79
CA HIS A 182 -22.95 15.01 -34.54
C HIS A 182 -24.21 15.51 -33.83
N TYR A 183 -24.41 16.83 -33.72
CA TYR A 183 -25.51 17.39 -32.94
C TYR A 183 -26.78 17.72 -33.74
N LEU A 184 -26.68 17.98 -35.05
CA LEU A 184 -27.84 18.31 -35.88
C LEU A 184 -28.31 17.07 -36.66
N PRO A 185 -29.62 16.86 -36.81
CA PRO A 185 -30.14 15.81 -37.67
C PRO A 185 -29.86 16.12 -39.14
N SER A 186 -29.74 15.07 -39.97
CA SER A 186 -29.46 15.19 -41.41
C SER A 186 -30.50 16.02 -42.19
N SER A 187 -31.71 16.21 -41.64
CA SER A 187 -32.73 17.09 -42.23
C SER A 187 -32.42 18.59 -42.09
N VAL A 188 -31.59 18.96 -41.12
CA VAL A 188 -31.19 20.35 -40.84
C VAL A 188 -29.82 20.65 -41.46
N PHE A 189 -28.87 19.73 -41.30
CA PHE A 189 -27.53 19.86 -41.86
C PHE A 189 -27.07 18.56 -42.52
N ASP A 190 -26.72 18.62 -43.79
CA ASP A 190 -26.16 17.51 -44.57
C ASP A 190 -24.90 17.98 -45.29
N LEU A 191 -23.78 17.33 -44.95
CA LEU A 191 -22.44 17.63 -45.48
C LEU A 191 -22.35 17.47 -47.01
N SER A 192 -23.15 16.56 -47.58
CA SER A 192 -23.15 16.29 -49.02
C SER A 192 -23.94 17.33 -49.82
N SER A 193 -24.82 18.08 -49.17
CA SER A 193 -25.68 19.06 -49.80
C SER A 193 -24.97 20.39 -50.07
N ALA A 194 -25.29 21.05 -51.20
CA ALA A 194 -24.72 22.36 -51.53
C ALA A 194 -25.02 23.43 -50.45
N LYS A 195 -26.22 23.38 -49.86
CA LYS A 195 -26.61 24.25 -48.74
C LYS A 195 -25.75 23.97 -47.50
N GLY A 196 -25.55 22.70 -47.15
CA GLY A 196 -24.72 22.30 -46.00
C GLY A 196 -23.26 22.71 -46.19
N LYS A 197 -22.67 22.51 -47.37
CA LYS A 197 -21.32 23.01 -47.69
C LYS A 197 -21.21 24.53 -47.55
N ARG A 198 -22.20 25.29 -48.03
CA ARG A 198 -22.24 26.75 -47.87
C ARG A 198 -22.31 27.18 -46.40
N THR A 199 -23.21 26.59 -45.62
CA THR A 199 -23.32 26.85 -44.17
C THR A 199 -22.01 26.52 -43.46
N LEU A 200 -21.41 25.36 -43.76
CA LEU A 200 -20.14 24.93 -43.18
C LEU A 200 -19.00 25.90 -43.55
N HIS A 201 -18.89 26.28 -44.82
CA HIS A 201 -17.90 27.25 -45.28
C HIS A 201 -18.03 28.58 -44.52
N ASN A 202 -19.24 29.16 -44.47
CA ASN A 202 -19.46 30.45 -43.85
C ASN A 202 -19.14 30.42 -42.34
N LEU A 203 -19.57 29.37 -41.64
CA LEU A 203 -19.34 29.21 -40.21
C LEU A 203 -17.86 28.95 -39.89
N ALA A 204 -17.22 28.02 -40.61
CA ALA A 204 -15.80 27.71 -40.44
C ALA A 204 -14.92 28.91 -40.79
N GLN A 205 -15.28 29.67 -41.84
CA GLN A 205 -14.57 30.89 -42.25
C GLN A 205 -14.68 31.99 -41.19
N ALA A 206 -15.85 32.19 -40.60
CA ALA A 206 -16.05 33.14 -39.50
C ALA A 206 -15.23 32.75 -38.26
N ALA A 207 -15.28 31.47 -37.86
CA ALA A 207 -14.52 30.94 -36.73
C ALA A 207 -13.00 31.02 -36.95
N HIS A 208 -12.53 30.67 -38.15
CA HIS A 208 -11.11 30.73 -38.52
C HIS A 208 -10.57 32.17 -38.53
N CYS A 209 -11.31 33.13 -39.10
CA CYS A 209 -10.93 34.54 -39.08
C CYS A 209 -10.86 35.11 -37.65
N ALA A 210 -11.84 34.75 -36.81
CA ALA A 210 -11.88 35.16 -35.41
C ALA A 210 -10.68 34.59 -34.63
N ALA A 211 -10.39 33.29 -34.79
CA ALA A 211 -9.25 32.63 -34.15
C ALA A 211 -7.89 33.19 -34.62
N GLN A 212 -7.80 33.61 -35.88
CA GLN A 212 -6.58 34.23 -36.45
C GLN A 212 -6.42 35.70 -36.05
N GLY A 213 -7.48 36.36 -35.54
CA GLY A 213 -7.50 37.78 -35.16
C GLY A 213 -7.47 38.74 -36.36
N LYS A 214 -7.64 38.25 -37.59
CA LYS A 214 -7.68 39.06 -38.82
C LYS A 214 -8.49 38.38 -39.92
N VAL A 215 -9.06 39.18 -40.83
CA VAL A 215 -9.73 38.65 -42.02
C VAL A 215 -8.70 38.26 -43.08
N GLY A 216 -8.37 36.97 -43.15
CA GLY A 216 -7.48 36.39 -44.17
C GLY A 216 -8.12 36.32 -45.56
N SER A 217 -7.40 35.73 -46.51
CA SER A 217 -7.85 35.52 -47.89
C SER A 217 -9.01 34.52 -48.03
N GLY A 218 -9.19 33.62 -47.06
CA GLY A 218 -10.33 32.68 -46.98
C GLY A 218 -10.26 31.46 -47.89
N PHE A 219 -9.30 31.40 -48.83
CA PHE A 219 -9.18 30.26 -49.74
C PHE A 219 -8.84 28.94 -49.03
N ASP A 220 -8.19 28.99 -47.86
CA ASP A 220 -7.79 27.80 -47.10
C ASP A 220 -9.01 26.99 -46.63
N VAL A 221 -10.03 27.68 -46.11
CA VAL A 221 -11.29 27.06 -45.66
C VAL A 221 -12.12 26.63 -46.86
N ALA A 222 -12.16 27.43 -47.92
CA ALA A 222 -12.83 27.04 -49.16
C ALA A 222 -12.28 25.73 -49.73
N ALA A 223 -10.96 25.59 -49.80
CA ALA A 223 -10.33 24.34 -50.24
C ALA A 223 -10.63 23.17 -49.30
N ALA A 224 -10.65 23.41 -47.98
CA ALA A 224 -11.00 22.37 -47.01
C ALA A 224 -12.47 21.91 -47.11
N VAL A 225 -13.40 22.79 -47.53
CA VAL A 225 -14.83 22.45 -47.68
C VAL A 225 -15.15 21.86 -49.04
N TYR A 226 -14.70 22.53 -50.10
CA TYR A 226 -15.09 22.23 -51.48
C TYR A 226 -14.07 21.33 -52.21
N GLY A 227 -12.82 21.33 -51.76
CA GLY A 227 -11.72 20.61 -52.42
C GLY A 227 -11.01 21.49 -53.42
N SER A 228 -10.65 20.92 -54.57
CA SER A 228 -10.01 21.66 -55.65
C SER A 228 -11.02 22.58 -56.35
N CYS A 229 -10.73 23.88 -56.41
CA CYS A 229 -11.67 24.88 -56.91
C CYS A 229 -10.97 26.14 -57.43
N THR A 230 -11.69 26.90 -58.25
CA THR A 230 -11.35 28.30 -58.53
C THR A 230 -12.03 29.17 -57.48
N TYR A 231 -11.23 29.93 -56.74
CA TYR A 231 -11.70 30.70 -55.58
C TYR A 231 -11.61 32.21 -55.83
N ARG A 232 -12.69 32.92 -55.51
CA ARG A 232 -12.73 34.38 -55.38
C ARG A 232 -13.11 34.76 -53.96
N ARG A 233 -12.30 35.64 -53.36
CA ARG A 233 -12.44 36.09 -51.98
C ARG A 233 -13.75 36.87 -51.73
N PHE A 234 -14.33 36.68 -50.55
CA PHE A 234 -15.46 37.46 -50.05
C PHE A 234 -15.07 38.86 -49.56
N SER A 235 -16.02 39.79 -49.52
CA SER A 235 -15.82 41.14 -49.00
C SER A 235 -15.52 41.12 -47.48
N PRO A 236 -14.36 41.64 -47.02
CA PRO A 236 -14.00 41.61 -45.59
C PRO A 236 -15.01 42.27 -44.65
N GLY A 237 -15.82 43.21 -45.17
CA GLY A 237 -16.87 43.90 -44.43
C GLY A 237 -17.95 42.97 -43.85
N ILE A 238 -18.19 41.80 -44.45
CA ILE A 238 -19.20 40.82 -44.00
C ILE A 238 -18.95 40.38 -42.55
N LEU A 239 -17.68 40.17 -42.17
CA LEU A 239 -17.30 39.67 -40.84
C LEU A 239 -17.02 40.79 -39.83
N SER A 240 -16.82 42.02 -40.29
CA SER A 240 -16.48 43.17 -39.43
C SER A 240 -17.59 43.56 -38.44
N ALA A 241 -18.83 43.14 -38.70
CA ALA A 241 -20.00 43.46 -37.89
C ALA A 241 -20.31 42.43 -36.78
N LEU A 242 -19.57 41.31 -36.72
CA LEU A 242 -19.77 40.26 -35.72
C LEU A 242 -19.15 40.68 -34.37
N PRO A 243 -19.92 40.69 -33.27
CA PRO A 243 -19.36 40.95 -31.94
C PRO A 243 -18.59 39.72 -31.42
N GLU A 244 -17.86 39.87 -30.33
CA GLU A 244 -17.14 38.76 -29.70
C GLU A 244 -18.10 37.72 -29.08
N PRO A 245 -17.73 36.43 -29.04
CA PRO A 245 -18.51 35.40 -28.35
C PRO A 245 -18.83 35.78 -26.90
N GLY A 246 -20.11 35.73 -26.53
CA GLY A 246 -20.60 36.12 -25.20
C GLY A 246 -21.07 37.58 -25.10
N ALA A 247 -20.83 38.43 -26.10
CA ALA A 247 -21.39 39.77 -26.16
C ALA A 247 -22.87 39.78 -26.56
N PRO A 248 -23.69 40.75 -26.09
CA PRO A 248 -25.13 40.79 -26.37
C PRO A 248 -25.48 40.71 -27.87
N GLY A 249 -26.42 39.84 -28.22
CA GLY A 249 -26.89 39.66 -29.61
C GLY A 249 -25.93 38.95 -30.57
N PHE A 250 -24.85 38.33 -30.08
CA PHE A 250 -23.92 37.55 -30.91
C PHE A 250 -24.60 36.40 -31.65
N SER A 251 -25.48 35.63 -30.98
CA SER A 251 -26.13 34.46 -31.56
C SER A 251 -27.00 34.78 -32.78
N ASP A 252 -27.89 35.77 -32.67
CA ASP A 252 -28.78 36.18 -33.78
C ASP A 252 -27.98 36.72 -34.97
N LYS A 253 -26.91 37.51 -34.71
CA LYS A 253 -26.04 38.06 -35.76
C LYS A 253 -25.23 36.97 -36.45
N LEU A 254 -24.73 35.99 -35.70
CA LEU A 254 -24.01 34.85 -36.27
C LEU A 254 -24.91 34.06 -37.22
N LEU A 255 -26.15 33.76 -36.80
CA LEU A 255 -27.13 33.08 -37.65
C LEU A 255 -27.43 33.86 -38.93
N ALA A 256 -27.66 35.17 -38.80
CA ALA A 256 -27.92 36.05 -39.94
C ALA A 256 -26.75 36.12 -40.93
N VAL A 257 -25.51 36.10 -40.43
CA VAL A 257 -24.31 36.10 -41.28
C VAL A 257 -24.10 34.73 -41.94
N VAL A 258 -24.29 33.63 -41.23
CA VAL A 258 -24.02 32.27 -41.75
C VAL A 258 -25.06 31.85 -42.79
N ASP A 259 -26.35 32.03 -42.49
CA ASP A 259 -27.46 31.61 -43.37
C ASP A 259 -27.91 32.70 -44.37
N GLY A 260 -27.41 33.93 -44.21
CA GLY A 260 -27.74 35.06 -45.07
C GLY A 260 -27.09 35.01 -46.46
N ASP A 261 -27.65 35.81 -47.37
CA ASP A 261 -27.14 36.01 -48.73
C ASP A 261 -26.09 37.13 -48.85
N GLN A 262 -25.52 37.56 -47.72
CA GLN A 262 -24.50 38.62 -47.69
C GLN A 262 -23.13 38.15 -48.19
N TRP A 263 -22.90 36.84 -48.27
CA TRP A 263 -21.65 36.27 -48.76
C TRP A 263 -21.56 36.37 -50.28
N ASP A 264 -20.65 37.20 -50.76
CA ASP A 264 -20.32 37.45 -52.15
C ASP A 264 -19.10 36.63 -52.64
N VAL A 265 -18.82 35.54 -51.93
CA VAL A 265 -17.78 34.56 -52.27
C VAL A 265 -18.18 33.79 -53.53
N GLU A 266 -17.22 33.53 -54.42
CA GLU A 266 -17.44 32.66 -55.56
C GLU A 266 -16.48 31.48 -55.47
N VAL A 267 -17.03 30.28 -55.38
CA VAL A 267 -16.29 29.02 -55.38
C VAL A 267 -16.81 28.17 -56.52
N GLN A 268 -15.96 27.88 -57.49
CA GLN A 268 -16.30 27.04 -58.63
C GLN A 268 -15.58 25.69 -58.50
N ASP A 269 -16.32 24.69 -58.01
CA ASP A 269 -15.84 23.32 -57.79
C ASP A 269 -15.55 22.58 -59.12
N ASP A 270 -16.17 23.00 -60.22
CA ASP A 270 -15.95 22.47 -61.58
C ASP A 270 -14.94 23.29 -62.39
N GLY A 271 -14.41 24.37 -61.81
CA GLY A 271 -13.49 25.30 -62.47
C GLY A 271 -12.12 24.69 -62.79
N VAL A 272 -11.79 23.58 -62.12
CA VAL A 272 -10.46 22.94 -62.14
C VAL A 272 -10.64 21.44 -62.09
N SER A 273 -9.94 20.69 -62.95
CA SER A 273 -9.83 19.24 -62.86
C SER A 273 -8.43 18.83 -63.24
N LEU A 274 -7.82 17.92 -62.48
CA LEU A 274 -6.56 17.32 -62.87
C LEU A 274 -6.84 16.24 -63.95
N PRO A 275 -6.19 16.30 -65.12
CA PRO A 275 -6.38 15.31 -66.17
C PRO A 275 -6.01 13.90 -65.69
N PRO A 276 -6.68 12.84 -66.18
CA PRO A 276 -6.30 11.47 -65.88
C PRO A 276 -4.82 11.22 -66.19
N GLY A 277 -4.09 10.65 -65.24
CA GLY A 277 -2.65 10.38 -65.38
C GLY A 277 -1.73 11.55 -65.01
N VAL A 278 -2.26 12.68 -64.55
CA VAL A 278 -1.49 13.80 -63.96
C VAL A 278 -1.73 13.87 -62.47
N VAL A 279 -0.67 14.10 -61.71
CA VAL A 279 -0.73 14.29 -60.26
C VAL A 279 0.02 15.54 -59.84
N LEU A 280 -0.56 16.24 -58.86
CA LEU A 280 0.16 17.27 -58.11
C LEU A 280 0.89 16.63 -56.92
N ARG A 281 2.18 16.91 -56.79
CA ARG A 281 3.02 16.54 -55.64
C ARG A 281 3.59 17.79 -54.99
N MET A 282 3.85 17.71 -53.69
CA MET A 282 4.48 18.78 -52.92
C MET A 282 5.92 18.41 -52.57
N CYS A 283 6.83 19.38 -52.62
CA CYS A 283 8.17 19.27 -52.07
C CYS A 283 8.32 20.22 -50.89
N ASP A 284 8.81 19.70 -49.78
CA ASP A 284 9.19 20.46 -48.59
C ASP A 284 10.64 20.95 -48.73
N VAL A 285 10.88 22.23 -48.48
CA VAL A 285 12.19 22.88 -48.55
C VAL A 285 12.48 23.42 -47.15
N ASP A 286 13.45 22.84 -46.44
CA ASP A 286 13.74 23.14 -45.02
C ASP A 286 14.42 24.52 -44.82
N CYS A 287 13.74 25.61 -45.21
CA CYS A 287 14.23 26.98 -45.09
C CYS A 287 13.06 27.92 -44.76
N GLY A 288 12.74 28.04 -43.47
CA GLY A 288 11.54 28.76 -43.00
C GLY A 288 11.48 30.23 -43.46
N SER A 289 10.35 30.62 -44.06
CA SER A 289 10.09 32.00 -44.48
C SER A 289 9.08 32.73 -43.57
N GLN A 290 9.10 34.07 -43.56
CA GLN A 290 8.09 34.91 -42.91
C GLN A 290 7.16 35.56 -43.94
N THR A 291 6.19 34.79 -44.44
CA THR A 291 5.22 35.16 -45.51
C THR A 291 4.46 36.47 -45.26
N VAL A 292 4.22 36.86 -44.00
CA VAL A 292 3.45 38.08 -43.64
C VAL A 292 4.19 39.36 -44.01
N SER A 293 5.52 39.35 -43.97
CA SER A 293 6.33 40.51 -44.34
C SER A 293 6.32 40.76 -45.86
N MET A 294 6.29 39.66 -46.64
CA MET A 294 6.31 39.68 -48.10
C MET A 294 5.01 40.24 -48.69
N VAL A 295 3.85 39.80 -48.20
CA VAL A 295 2.54 40.30 -48.66
C VAL A 295 2.38 41.81 -48.43
N LYS A 296 2.83 42.31 -47.27
CA LYS A 296 2.78 43.76 -46.97
C LYS A 296 3.62 44.56 -47.95
N LYS A 297 4.81 44.08 -48.31
CA LYS A 297 5.69 44.73 -49.30
C LYS A 297 5.04 44.78 -50.69
N VAL A 298 4.49 43.65 -51.18
CA VAL A 298 3.80 43.61 -52.48
C VAL A 298 2.60 44.55 -52.51
N LEU A 299 1.78 44.58 -51.44
CA LEU A 299 0.66 45.52 -51.36
C LEU A 299 1.12 46.98 -51.26
N SER A 300 2.23 47.27 -50.58
CA SER A 300 2.79 48.61 -50.50
C SER A 300 3.34 49.10 -51.84
N TRP A 301 3.98 48.21 -52.62
CA TRP A 301 4.42 48.48 -53.98
C TRP A 301 3.22 48.76 -54.90
N ARG A 302 2.17 47.93 -54.81
CA ARG A 302 0.93 48.13 -55.57
C ARG A 302 0.28 49.49 -55.30
N ALA A 303 0.30 49.95 -54.05
CA ALA A 303 -0.23 51.27 -53.67
C ALA A 303 0.62 52.45 -54.18
N GLN A 304 1.92 52.23 -54.47
CA GLN A 304 2.83 53.26 -54.97
C GLN A 304 2.75 53.40 -56.51
N ASP A 305 2.54 52.30 -57.23
CA ASP A 305 2.48 52.27 -58.70
C ASP A 305 1.22 51.54 -59.19
N GLU A 306 0.06 52.13 -58.95
CA GLU A 306 -1.25 51.49 -59.14
C GLU A 306 -1.54 51.15 -60.60
N GLN A 307 -1.16 52.00 -61.55
CA GLN A 307 -1.46 51.78 -62.98
C GLN A 307 -0.64 50.61 -63.56
N HIS A 308 0.67 50.60 -63.33
CA HIS A 308 1.56 49.56 -63.84
C HIS A 308 1.32 48.21 -63.13
N SER A 309 1.17 48.24 -61.80
CA SER A 309 0.88 47.03 -61.03
C SER A 309 -0.46 46.39 -61.41
N THR A 310 -1.50 47.18 -61.68
CA THR A 310 -2.81 46.65 -62.11
C THR A 310 -2.73 46.01 -63.50
N ALA A 311 -1.96 46.57 -64.43
CA ALA A 311 -1.74 45.95 -65.74
C ALA A 311 -1.04 44.58 -65.59
N LEU A 312 0.02 44.51 -64.77
CA LEU A 312 0.72 43.26 -64.50
C LEU A 312 -0.19 42.23 -63.80
N TRP A 313 -1.05 42.65 -62.88
CA TRP A 313 -2.01 41.77 -62.19
C TRP A 313 -3.10 41.23 -63.15
N ASN A 314 -3.59 42.07 -64.08
CA ASN A 314 -4.53 41.65 -65.12
C ASN A 314 -3.89 40.63 -66.08
N ASP A 315 -2.65 40.85 -66.49
CA ASP A 315 -1.91 39.92 -67.35
C ASP A 315 -1.64 38.59 -66.63
N LEU A 316 -1.27 38.65 -65.33
CA LEU A 316 -1.08 37.46 -64.50
C LEU A 316 -2.39 36.68 -64.33
N GLN A 317 -3.51 37.37 -64.11
CA GLN A 317 -4.83 36.75 -64.05
C GLN A 317 -5.17 36.04 -65.36
N ALA A 318 -4.99 36.70 -66.51
CA ALA A 318 -5.26 36.08 -67.82
C ALA A 318 -4.42 34.81 -68.05
N ARG A 319 -3.14 34.80 -67.61
CA ARG A 319 -2.28 33.61 -67.67
C ARG A 319 -2.75 32.51 -66.71
N ASN A 320 -3.23 32.86 -65.52
CA ASN A 320 -3.79 31.90 -64.56
C ASN A 320 -5.09 31.26 -65.08
N ASP A 321 -5.97 32.06 -65.67
CA ASP A 321 -7.21 31.56 -66.29
C ASP A 321 -6.91 30.65 -67.48
N ALA A 322 -5.90 30.99 -68.28
CA ALA A 322 -5.42 30.12 -69.35
C ALA A 322 -4.84 28.79 -68.81
N LEU A 323 -4.06 28.85 -67.72
CA LEU A 323 -3.52 27.64 -67.06
C LEU A 323 -4.65 26.75 -66.52
N ALA A 324 -5.65 27.33 -65.85
CA ALA A 324 -6.82 26.60 -65.36
C ALA A 324 -7.61 25.96 -66.51
N ALA A 325 -7.79 26.68 -67.63
CA ALA A 325 -8.46 26.17 -68.82
C ALA A 325 -7.67 25.01 -69.48
N THR A 326 -6.34 25.10 -69.57
CA THR A 326 -5.46 24.04 -70.08
C THR A 326 -5.55 22.78 -69.21
N LEU A 327 -5.53 22.93 -67.89
CA LEU A 327 -5.71 21.82 -66.95
C LEU A 327 -7.10 21.18 -67.11
N LYS A 328 -8.16 21.98 -67.20
CA LYS A 328 -9.54 21.48 -67.41
C LYS A 328 -9.71 20.77 -68.76
N ALA A 329 -9.03 21.24 -69.80
CA ALA A 329 -9.08 20.64 -71.15
C ALA A 329 -8.22 19.38 -71.28
N GLY A 330 -7.25 19.15 -70.39
CA GLY A 330 -6.32 18.03 -70.48
C GLY A 330 -5.26 18.17 -71.57
N ASP A 331 -4.94 19.39 -71.99
CA ASP A 331 -3.91 19.65 -72.99
C ASP A 331 -2.51 19.68 -72.34
N LEU A 332 -1.91 18.48 -72.23
CA LEU A 332 -0.65 18.26 -71.51
C LEU A 332 0.58 18.84 -72.24
N ASP A 333 0.51 18.99 -73.56
CA ASP A 333 1.63 19.50 -74.37
C ASP A 333 1.86 20.99 -74.13
N GLN A 334 0.79 21.76 -73.90
CA GLN A 334 0.88 23.20 -73.63
C GLN A 334 1.14 23.53 -72.15
N LEU A 335 0.96 22.56 -71.24
CA LEU A 335 1.03 22.78 -69.80
C LEU A 335 2.39 23.32 -69.32
N PRO A 336 3.55 22.81 -69.78
CA PRO A 336 4.86 23.36 -69.39
C PRO A 336 5.04 24.82 -69.78
N ASP A 337 4.58 25.21 -70.97
CA ASP A 337 4.70 26.57 -71.47
C ASP A 337 3.80 27.54 -70.70
N LYS A 338 2.57 27.13 -70.34
CA LYS A 338 1.66 27.93 -69.50
C LYS A 338 2.23 28.14 -68.08
N LEU A 339 2.80 27.10 -67.47
CA LEU A 339 3.46 27.22 -66.17
C LEU A 339 4.65 28.18 -66.21
N ARG A 340 5.50 28.09 -67.26
CA ARG A 340 6.64 29.00 -67.46
C ARG A 340 6.18 30.45 -67.59
N GLN A 341 5.11 30.69 -68.37
CA GLN A 341 4.54 32.02 -68.56
C GLN A 341 4.01 32.62 -67.25
N VAL A 342 3.38 31.83 -66.38
CA VAL A 342 2.93 32.30 -65.05
C VAL A 342 4.15 32.65 -64.17
N ARG A 343 5.15 31.78 -64.12
CA ARG A 343 6.39 32.00 -63.34
C ARG A 343 7.18 33.23 -63.78
N GLU A 344 7.25 33.51 -65.08
CA GLU A 344 7.89 34.71 -65.61
C GLU A 344 7.29 36.00 -65.02
N LEU A 345 5.96 36.12 -65.00
CA LEU A 345 5.29 37.28 -64.44
C LEU A 345 5.38 37.33 -62.90
N ILE A 346 5.37 36.17 -62.23
CA ILE A 346 5.60 36.11 -60.77
C ILE A 346 7.00 36.61 -60.41
N ARG A 347 8.04 36.21 -61.18
CA ARG A 347 9.40 36.70 -60.99
C ARG A 347 9.53 38.19 -61.31
N GLN A 348 8.86 38.66 -62.36
CA GLN A 348 8.79 40.09 -62.66
C GLN A 348 8.18 40.87 -61.49
N MET A 349 7.03 40.43 -60.98
CA MET A 349 6.37 41.02 -59.80
C MET A 349 7.29 41.00 -58.57
N GLY A 350 8.02 39.91 -58.34
CA GLY A 350 8.98 39.82 -57.23
C GLY A 350 10.13 40.82 -57.33
N ARG A 351 10.69 41.01 -58.53
CA ARG A 351 11.75 42.02 -58.78
C ARG A 351 11.24 43.44 -58.61
N GLU A 352 10.05 43.74 -59.13
CA GLU A 352 9.45 45.08 -59.03
C GLU A 352 9.03 45.43 -57.60
N ALA A 353 8.57 44.45 -56.82
CA ALA A 353 8.15 44.64 -55.43
C ALA A 353 9.29 44.49 -54.39
N ASP A 354 10.53 44.17 -54.81
CA ASP A 354 11.66 43.83 -53.92
C ASP A 354 11.31 42.73 -52.90
N VAL A 355 10.68 41.66 -53.41
CA VAL A 355 10.27 40.48 -52.65
C VAL A 355 10.69 39.22 -53.40
N PRO A 356 11.46 38.31 -52.78
CA PRO A 356 11.85 37.04 -53.40
C PRO A 356 10.67 36.06 -53.40
N ILE A 357 9.66 36.31 -54.25
CA ILE A 357 8.45 35.49 -54.37
C ILE A 357 8.81 34.10 -54.91
N GLU A 358 9.60 34.06 -55.97
CA GLU A 358 10.30 32.87 -56.46
C GLU A 358 11.80 33.17 -56.43
N PRO A 359 12.52 32.79 -55.36
CA PRO A 359 13.96 33.00 -55.21
C PRO A 359 14.78 32.26 -56.28
N ASP A 360 15.96 32.78 -56.60
CA ASP A 360 16.86 32.20 -57.61
C ASP A 360 17.18 30.71 -57.35
N SER A 361 17.31 30.31 -56.08
CA SER A 361 17.56 28.91 -55.71
C SER A 361 16.36 27.98 -56.00
N GLN A 362 15.13 28.47 -55.84
CA GLN A 362 13.92 27.73 -56.19
C GLN A 362 13.67 27.74 -57.70
N THR A 363 14.01 28.84 -58.39
CA THR A 363 14.00 28.88 -59.85
C THR A 363 14.95 27.85 -60.45
N GLU A 364 16.20 27.79 -59.99
CA GLU A 364 17.20 26.82 -60.47
C GLU A 364 16.70 25.38 -60.30
N LEU A 365 16.13 25.07 -59.13
CA LEU A 365 15.56 23.77 -58.81
C LEU A 365 14.33 23.43 -59.68
N LEU A 366 13.39 24.37 -59.83
CA LEU A 366 12.19 24.16 -60.64
C LEU A 366 12.53 23.97 -62.11
N ASP A 367 13.49 24.71 -62.65
CA ASP A 367 13.91 24.58 -64.05
C ASP A 367 14.62 23.25 -64.29
N ALA A 368 15.46 22.81 -63.36
CA ALA A 368 16.14 21.51 -63.44
C ALA A 368 15.15 20.32 -63.30
N ILE A 369 14.20 20.40 -62.37
CA ILE A 369 13.16 19.36 -62.18
C ILE A 369 12.23 19.30 -63.38
N SER A 370 11.86 20.45 -63.95
CA SER A 370 10.95 20.51 -65.11
C SER A 370 11.58 19.95 -66.40
N ALA A 371 12.91 19.76 -66.43
CA ALA A 371 13.60 19.13 -67.55
C ALA A 371 13.57 17.58 -67.49
N LEU A 372 13.13 17.00 -66.37
CA LEU A 372 12.98 15.56 -66.22
C LEU A 372 11.79 15.05 -67.03
N ASP A 373 12.00 13.95 -67.74
CA ASP A 373 10.89 13.28 -68.44
C ASP A 373 9.81 12.83 -67.44
N GLY A 374 8.54 13.08 -67.79
CA GLY A 374 7.39 12.85 -66.92
C GLY A 374 6.98 14.03 -66.03
N VAL A 375 7.77 15.11 -65.93
CA VAL A 375 7.42 16.33 -65.19
C VAL A 375 6.95 17.43 -66.15
N TYR A 376 5.72 17.93 -65.95
CA TYR A 376 5.17 19.02 -66.77
C TYR A 376 5.61 20.39 -66.28
N GLY A 377 5.95 20.52 -65.00
CA GLY A 377 6.53 21.73 -64.41
C GLY A 377 6.18 21.86 -62.94
N GLY A 378 6.59 22.97 -62.33
CA GLY A 378 6.23 23.27 -60.96
C GLY A 378 6.20 24.75 -60.68
N VAL A 379 5.68 25.13 -59.51
CA VAL A 379 5.53 26.51 -59.05
C VAL A 379 5.82 26.60 -57.57
N VAL A 380 6.17 27.80 -57.10
CA VAL A 380 6.19 28.12 -55.67
C VAL A 380 4.74 28.40 -55.24
N PRO A 381 4.14 27.57 -54.36
CA PRO A 381 2.74 27.70 -54.00
C PRO A 381 2.50 28.84 -53.00
N GLY A 382 1.38 29.54 -53.15
CA GLY A 382 0.96 30.58 -52.21
C GLY A 382 1.77 31.88 -52.30
N ALA A 383 2.06 32.49 -51.15
CA ALA A 383 2.73 33.80 -51.04
C ALA A 383 4.15 33.71 -50.45
N GLY A 384 4.65 32.52 -50.13
CA GLY A 384 5.95 32.32 -49.47
C GLY A 384 6.98 31.75 -50.44
N GLY A 385 8.10 32.46 -50.62
CA GLY A 385 9.31 31.88 -51.19
C GLY A 385 10.05 31.09 -50.10
N PHE A 386 10.80 30.05 -50.50
CA PHE A 386 11.59 29.16 -49.63
C PHE A 386 10.83 28.08 -48.84
N ASP A 387 9.48 28.11 -48.76
CA ASP A 387 8.73 27.15 -47.94
C ASP A 387 8.51 25.79 -48.62
N ALA A 388 7.92 25.78 -49.82
CA ALA A 388 7.55 24.55 -50.51
C ALA A 388 7.55 24.73 -52.04
N LEU A 389 7.45 23.63 -52.79
CA LEU A 389 7.22 23.62 -54.24
C LEU A 389 6.03 22.71 -54.57
N ALA A 390 5.22 23.09 -55.54
CA ALA A 390 4.17 22.26 -56.10
C ALA A 390 4.59 21.80 -57.50
N LEU A 391 4.63 20.48 -57.74
CA LEU A 391 5.02 19.87 -59.01
C LEU A 391 3.82 19.20 -59.67
N LEU A 392 3.65 19.42 -60.98
CA LEU A 392 2.73 18.68 -61.84
C LEU A 392 3.53 17.68 -62.65
N MET A 393 3.22 16.39 -62.48
CA MET A 393 3.94 15.28 -63.11
C MET A 393 2.98 14.15 -63.46
N ARG A 394 3.46 13.18 -64.24
CA ARG A 394 2.71 11.95 -64.56
C ARG A 394 2.54 11.09 -63.29
N ASP A 395 1.35 10.53 -63.08
CA ASP A 395 1.04 9.64 -61.93
C ASP A 395 1.47 8.20 -62.24
N ASP A 396 2.78 7.97 -62.34
CA ASP A 396 3.39 6.66 -62.51
C ASP A 396 4.61 6.49 -61.60
N ASP A 397 4.89 5.24 -61.23
CA ASP A 397 5.96 4.91 -60.27
C ASP A 397 7.36 5.20 -60.82
N GLU A 398 7.56 5.15 -62.15
CA GLU A 398 8.85 5.43 -62.79
C GLU A 398 9.19 6.93 -62.70
N THR A 399 8.23 7.80 -62.98
CA THR A 399 8.37 9.26 -62.79
C THR A 399 8.56 9.61 -61.33
N LEU A 400 7.84 8.95 -60.41
CA LEU A 400 8.01 9.16 -58.97
C LEU A 400 9.43 8.82 -58.49
N ALA A 401 9.96 7.66 -58.89
CA ALA A 401 11.31 7.24 -58.54
C ALA A 401 12.36 8.22 -59.08
N ARG A 402 12.23 8.64 -60.36
CA ARG A 402 13.14 9.61 -60.98
C ARG A 402 13.19 10.94 -60.25
N VAL A 403 12.03 11.48 -59.86
CA VAL A 403 11.96 12.75 -59.12
C VAL A 403 12.56 12.59 -57.72
N GLN A 404 12.31 11.47 -57.02
CA GLN A 404 12.90 11.21 -55.71
C GLN A 404 14.43 11.09 -55.77
N ASP A 405 14.96 10.34 -56.75
CA ASP A 405 16.40 10.18 -56.96
C ASP A 405 17.06 11.52 -57.30
N PHE A 406 16.43 12.32 -58.17
CA PHE A 406 16.89 13.66 -58.50
C PHE A 406 16.94 14.56 -57.26
N LEU A 407 15.88 14.61 -56.46
CA LEU A 407 15.83 15.44 -55.25
C LEU A 407 16.87 15.00 -54.20
N ALA A 408 17.12 13.70 -54.09
CA ALA A 408 18.16 13.16 -53.21
C ALA A 408 19.58 13.48 -53.69
N ALA A 409 19.80 13.51 -55.01
CA ALA A 409 21.06 13.97 -55.59
C ALA A 409 21.25 15.49 -55.41
N TRP A 410 20.22 16.28 -55.74
CA TRP A 410 20.21 17.73 -55.58
C TRP A 410 20.49 18.15 -54.14
N SER A 411 19.84 17.48 -53.18
CA SER A 411 20.03 17.79 -51.75
C SER A 411 21.47 17.53 -51.27
N ARG A 412 22.16 16.55 -51.84
CA ARG A 412 23.58 16.26 -51.55
C ARG A 412 24.53 17.25 -52.19
N GLU A 413 24.22 17.73 -53.40
CA GLU A 413 25.09 18.61 -54.18
C GLU A 413 25.02 20.07 -53.71
N LYS A 414 23.82 20.54 -53.36
CA LYS A 414 23.54 21.96 -53.05
C LYS A 414 23.40 22.25 -51.55
N ASP A 415 23.63 21.26 -50.68
CA ASP A 415 23.48 21.33 -49.21
C ASP A 415 22.11 21.90 -48.76
N ALA A 416 21.07 21.61 -49.54
CA ALA A 416 19.70 22.05 -49.30
C ALA A 416 18.82 20.82 -49.06
N LYS A 417 18.08 20.75 -47.94
CA LYS A 417 17.17 19.64 -47.69
C LYS A 417 15.86 19.84 -48.44
N VAL A 418 15.72 19.15 -49.57
CA VAL A 418 14.47 19.12 -50.35
C VAL A 418 13.92 17.71 -50.36
N LYS A 419 12.67 17.54 -49.92
CA LYS A 419 12.02 16.23 -49.84
C LYS A 419 10.66 16.24 -50.53
N LEU A 420 10.41 15.25 -51.37
CA LEU A 420 9.08 15.00 -51.93
C LEU A 420 8.15 14.47 -50.82
N LEU A 421 7.02 15.15 -50.61
CA LEU A 421 5.96 14.71 -49.70
C LEU A 421 5.10 13.61 -50.36
N GLY A 422 4.51 12.73 -49.56
CA GLY A 422 3.62 11.66 -50.04
C GLY A 422 2.26 12.15 -50.53
N VAL A 423 2.01 13.46 -50.44
CA VAL A 423 0.72 14.08 -50.69
C VAL A 423 0.41 14.16 -52.19
N LYS A 424 -0.83 13.84 -52.55
CA LYS A 424 -1.38 13.98 -53.90
C LYS A 424 -2.37 15.15 -53.94
N GLY A 425 -2.53 15.79 -55.09
CA GLY A 425 -3.71 16.64 -55.34
C GLY A 425 -5.01 15.83 -55.23
N GLU A 426 -6.01 16.37 -54.53
CA GLU A 426 -7.32 15.74 -54.31
C GLU A 426 -8.44 16.68 -54.74
N MET A 427 -9.47 16.13 -55.41
CA MET A 427 -10.61 16.89 -55.89
C MET A 427 -11.70 17.07 -54.83
N GLU A 428 -11.84 16.10 -53.93
CA GLU A 428 -12.89 16.07 -52.92
C GLU A 428 -12.50 16.91 -51.69
N GLY A 429 -13.42 17.77 -51.25
CA GLY A 429 -13.30 18.54 -50.01
C GLY A 429 -13.58 17.72 -48.74
N VAL A 430 -14.33 18.31 -47.82
CA VAL A 430 -14.73 17.68 -46.55
C VAL A 430 -15.62 16.46 -46.81
N ARG A 431 -15.41 15.37 -46.06
CA ARG A 431 -16.24 14.17 -46.16
C ARG A 431 -16.37 13.42 -44.84
N GLN A 432 -17.40 12.59 -44.75
CA GLN A 432 -17.58 11.67 -43.63
C GLN A 432 -16.76 10.39 -43.86
N GLU A 433 -15.94 10.00 -42.89
CA GLU A 433 -15.08 8.81 -42.95
C GLU A 433 -15.75 7.59 -42.27
N SER A 434 -15.38 6.38 -42.68
CA SER A 434 -15.75 5.17 -41.93
C SER A 434 -15.00 5.12 -40.60
N LEU A 435 -15.67 4.64 -39.54
CA LEU A 435 -15.04 4.45 -38.23
C LEU A 435 -13.96 3.35 -38.25
N ASP A 436 -14.05 2.40 -39.18
CA ASP A 436 -13.07 1.30 -39.33
C ASP A 436 -11.66 1.81 -39.65
N VAL A 437 -11.54 3.01 -40.22
CA VAL A 437 -10.25 3.66 -40.53
C VAL A 437 -9.45 3.95 -39.24
N TYR A 438 -10.13 4.01 -38.09
CA TYR A 438 -9.56 4.33 -36.78
C TYR A 438 -9.44 3.10 -35.86
N ASP A 439 -9.64 1.89 -36.39
CA ASP A 439 -9.47 0.64 -35.65
C ASP A 439 -8.05 0.50 -35.09
N GLY A 440 -7.95 0.15 -33.82
CA GLY A 440 -6.69 0.08 -33.08
C GLY A 440 -6.22 1.41 -32.47
N ILE A 441 -6.84 2.54 -32.82
CA ILE A 441 -6.58 3.84 -32.17
C ILE A 441 -7.72 4.22 -31.24
N LEU A 442 -8.93 3.72 -31.49
CA LEU A 442 -10.12 3.98 -30.68
C LEU A 442 -10.64 2.71 -30.03
N CYS A 443 -11.27 2.88 -28.87
CA CYS A 443 -12.01 1.83 -28.20
C CYS A 443 -13.29 1.51 -28.97
N HIS A 444 -13.46 0.25 -29.36
CA HIS A 444 -14.69 -0.25 -29.99
C HIS A 444 -15.96 0.07 -29.18
N ASN A 445 -15.89 -0.01 -27.84
CA ASN A 445 -17.08 0.16 -27.00
C ASN A 445 -17.39 1.62 -26.58
N CYS A 446 -16.39 2.46 -26.31
CA CYS A 446 -16.59 3.84 -25.84
C CYS A 446 -15.94 4.94 -26.70
N GLY A 447 -15.25 4.58 -27.78
CA GLY A 447 -14.55 5.54 -28.66
C GLY A 447 -13.37 6.25 -28.02
N ALA A 448 -12.94 5.90 -26.79
CA ALA A 448 -11.77 6.50 -26.16
C ALA A 448 -10.48 6.17 -26.93
N PRO A 449 -9.50 7.08 -27.01
CA PRO A 449 -8.23 6.79 -27.67
C PRO A 449 -7.48 5.71 -26.88
N ILE A 450 -6.95 4.71 -27.59
CA ILE A 450 -6.13 3.64 -27.04
C ILE A 450 -4.78 3.61 -27.76
N ASP A 451 -3.77 3.13 -27.03
CA ASP A 451 -2.47 2.79 -27.60
C ASP A 451 -2.60 1.51 -28.44
N GLY A 452 -2.54 1.67 -29.76
CA GLY A 452 -2.66 0.58 -30.73
C GLY A 452 -1.58 -0.50 -30.65
N THR A 453 -0.52 -0.27 -29.87
CA THR A 453 0.52 -1.28 -29.59
C THR A 453 0.17 -2.21 -28.42
N THR A 454 -0.73 -1.81 -27.51
CA THR A 454 -0.98 -2.50 -26.24
C THR A 454 -2.41 -3.01 -26.06
N ALA A 455 -3.36 -2.57 -26.89
CA ALA A 455 -4.75 -3.00 -26.79
C ALA A 455 -5.06 -4.25 -27.62
N THR A 456 -4.83 -5.41 -27.04
CA THR A 456 -5.48 -6.65 -27.49
C THR A 456 -7.00 -6.50 -27.39
N GLY A 457 -7.70 -6.54 -28.53
CA GLY A 457 -9.17 -6.49 -28.61
C GLY A 457 -9.79 -5.08 -28.75
N ALA A 458 -8.98 -4.05 -29.04
CA ALA A 458 -9.46 -2.68 -29.29
C ALA A 458 -10.42 -2.12 -28.22
N ALA A 459 -10.24 -2.51 -26.95
CA ALA A 459 -11.04 -2.02 -25.83
C ALA A 459 -10.15 -1.25 -24.83
N CYS A 460 -10.63 -0.13 -24.32
CA CYS A 460 -9.89 0.65 -23.32
C CYS A 460 -9.94 -0.04 -21.96
N TYR A 461 -9.02 0.32 -21.07
CA TYR A 461 -8.94 -0.25 -19.72
C TYR A 461 -10.26 -0.15 -18.94
N ASP A 462 -10.96 0.98 -19.04
CA ASP A 462 -12.24 1.18 -18.34
C ASP A 462 -13.36 0.28 -18.89
N CYS A 463 -13.43 0.10 -20.20
CA CYS A 463 -14.37 -0.84 -20.81
C CYS A 463 -14.02 -2.28 -20.42
N ILE A 464 -12.75 -2.67 -20.45
CA ILE A 464 -12.29 -3.99 -20.01
C ILE A 464 -12.68 -4.22 -18.54
N LYS A 465 -12.50 -3.23 -17.68
CA LYS A 465 -12.86 -3.29 -16.26
C LYS A 465 -14.37 -3.44 -16.03
N LEU A 466 -15.20 -2.84 -16.90
CA LEU A 466 -16.65 -2.94 -16.81
C LEU A 466 -17.20 -4.24 -17.41
N THR A 467 -16.58 -4.77 -18.47
CA THR A 467 -17.06 -5.97 -19.17
C THR A 467 -16.55 -7.27 -18.54
N ASN A 468 -15.32 -7.27 -18.01
CA ASN A 468 -14.68 -8.48 -17.50
C ASN A 468 -14.68 -8.49 -15.97
N ASP A 469 -15.43 -9.43 -15.39
CA ASP A 469 -15.48 -9.65 -13.95
C ASP A 469 -14.52 -10.78 -13.56
N ILE A 470 -13.40 -10.44 -12.90
CA ILE A 470 -12.41 -11.41 -12.42
C ILE A 470 -12.84 -12.10 -11.12
N SER A 471 -13.93 -11.64 -10.49
CA SER A 471 -14.46 -12.26 -9.26
C SER A 471 -15.34 -13.49 -9.52
N GLN A 472 -15.58 -13.84 -10.79
CA GLN A 472 -16.43 -14.98 -11.15
C GLN A 472 -15.87 -16.30 -10.62
N GLY A 473 -16.67 -16.98 -9.79
CA GLY A 473 -16.31 -18.26 -9.16
C GLY A 473 -15.78 -18.15 -7.73
N ILE A 474 -15.59 -16.94 -7.19
CA ILE A 474 -15.32 -16.73 -5.76
C ILE A 474 -16.65 -16.61 -5.00
N GLN A 475 -16.77 -17.33 -3.89
CA GLN A 475 -17.96 -17.25 -3.03
C GLN A 475 -17.99 -15.90 -2.30
N ARG A 476 -19.12 -15.19 -2.36
CA ARG A 476 -19.33 -13.93 -1.63
C ARG A 476 -19.83 -14.11 -0.19
N GLU A 477 -20.28 -15.32 0.14
CA GLU A 477 -20.77 -15.67 1.47
C GLU A 477 -20.14 -16.98 1.98
N ALA A 478 -19.75 -17.00 3.25
CA ALA A 478 -19.20 -18.20 3.89
C ALA A 478 -19.55 -18.26 5.39
N THR A 479 -19.60 -19.46 5.98
CA THR A 479 -19.86 -19.64 7.42
C THR A 479 -18.58 -19.95 8.17
N ILE A 480 -18.32 -19.20 9.24
CA ILE A 480 -17.25 -19.46 10.21
C ILE A 480 -17.84 -19.85 11.55
N GLN A 481 -17.15 -20.74 12.28
CA GLN A 481 -17.65 -21.30 13.52
C GLN A 481 -16.84 -20.77 14.70
N GLN A 482 -17.54 -20.31 15.74
CA GLN A 482 -16.95 -19.77 16.97
C GLN A 482 -17.53 -20.46 18.21
N CYS A 483 -16.68 -20.76 19.19
CA CYS A 483 -17.13 -21.29 20.47
C CYS A 483 -17.73 -20.18 21.33
N ARG A 484 -18.89 -20.44 21.95
CA ARG A 484 -19.57 -19.47 22.81
C ARG A 484 -18.80 -19.17 24.09
N ASP A 485 -18.19 -20.20 24.69
CA ASP A 485 -17.59 -20.06 26.03
C ASP A 485 -16.14 -19.53 25.99
N CYS A 486 -15.32 -19.97 25.03
CA CYS A 486 -13.91 -19.57 24.92
C CYS A 486 -13.60 -18.63 23.76
N GLU A 487 -14.61 -18.23 22.98
CA GLU A 487 -14.51 -17.32 21.82
C GLU A 487 -13.53 -17.78 20.72
N ARG A 488 -13.00 -19.01 20.80
CA ARG A 488 -12.09 -19.59 19.82
C ARG A 488 -12.82 -19.90 18.51
N TRP A 489 -12.09 -19.77 17.42
CA TRP A 489 -12.58 -20.02 16.06
C TRP A 489 -12.16 -21.40 15.58
N LEU A 490 -13.07 -22.12 14.91
CA LEU A 490 -12.74 -23.41 14.30
C LEU A 490 -12.03 -23.18 12.96
N LEU A 491 -10.78 -23.62 12.90
CA LEU A 491 -10.05 -23.85 11.65
C LEU A 491 -10.27 -25.32 11.23
N PRO A 492 -11.03 -25.59 10.16
CA PRO A 492 -11.26 -26.97 9.71
C PRO A 492 -9.94 -27.63 9.32
N PRO A 493 -9.78 -28.94 9.56
CA PRO A 493 -10.84 -29.90 9.90
C PRO A 493 -11.25 -30.00 11.38
N SER A 494 -10.40 -29.66 12.36
CA SER A 494 -10.73 -29.86 13.79
C SER A 494 -9.99 -28.96 14.78
N SER A 495 -9.08 -28.09 14.32
CA SER A 495 -8.27 -27.22 15.19
C SER A 495 -9.05 -25.98 15.60
N TRP A 496 -8.88 -25.55 16.85
CA TRP A 496 -9.46 -24.31 17.38
C TRP A 496 -8.35 -23.30 17.66
N ILE A 497 -8.50 -22.10 17.12
CA ILE A 497 -7.54 -21.00 17.32
C ILE A 497 -8.19 -19.90 18.16
N SER A 498 -7.43 -19.33 19.10
CA SER A 498 -7.81 -18.06 19.70
C SER A 498 -7.42 -16.97 18.70
N ALA A 499 -8.36 -16.11 18.35
CA ALA A 499 -8.12 -14.97 17.47
C ALA A 499 -9.07 -13.85 17.89
N MET A 500 -8.52 -12.67 18.16
CA MET A 500 -9.33 -11.49 18.46
C MET A 500 -10.15 -11.08 17.22
N PRO A 501 -11.32 -10.45 17.39
CA PRO A 501 -12.03 -9.80 16.29
C PRO A 501 -11.10 -8.84 15.52
N GLU A 502 -11.24 -8.78 14.21
CA GLU A 502 -10.42 -7.93 13.31
C GLU A 502 -8.90 -8.20 13.38
N SER A 503 -8.47 -9.36 13.89
CA SER A 503 -7.06 -9.75 13.93
C SER A 503 -6.57 -10.37 12.62
N ARG A 504 -5.24 -10.37 12.45
CA ARG A 504 -4.55 -11.04 11.34
C ARG A 504 -4.87 -12.54 11.25
N GLU A 505 -5.03 -13.20 12.40
CA GLU A 505 -5.30 -14.63 12.49
C GLU A 505 -6.71 -14.96 11.99
N LEU A 506 -7.70 -14.13 12.36
CA LEU A 506 -9.06 -14.23 11.84
C LEU A 506 -9.10 -14.02 10.33
N LEU A 507 -8.33 -13.05 9.81
CA LEU A 507 -8.22 -12.79 8.38
C LEU A 507 -7.66 -14.02 7.65
N ALA A 508 -6.61 -14.64 8.19
CA ALA A 508 -6.04 -15.86 7.62
C ALA A 508 -7.05 -17.02 7.59
N LEU A 509 -7.90 -17.15 8.61
CA LEU A 509 -9.00 -18.13 8.65
C LEU A 509 -10.06 -17.84 7.59
N CYS A 510 -10.47 -16.58 7.45
CA CYS A 510 -11.42 -16.12 6.44
C CYS A 510 -10.92 -16.42 5.02
N LEU A 511 -9.65 -16.13 4.72
CA LEU A 511 -9.05 -16.41 3.40
C LEU A 511 -8.97 -17.91 3.09
N LYS A 512 -8.53 -18.75 4.05
CA LYS A 512 -8.45 -20.21 3.86
C LYS A 512 -9.80 -20.86 3.60
N LYS A 513 -10.89 -20.26 4.09
CA LYS A 513 -12.25 -20.78 3.93
C LYS A 513 -12.84 -20.56 2.54
N LEU A 514 -12.40 -19.52 1.84
CA LEU A 514 -12.94 -19.15 0.54
C LEU A 514 -12.43 -20.09 -0.55
N ARG A 515 -13.36 -20.59 -1.37
CA ARG A 515 -13.05 -21.40 -2.54
C ARG A 515 -12.72 -20.50 -3.73
N GLY A 516 -11.79 -20.93 -4.58
CA GLY A 516 -11.44 -20.22 -5.82
C GLY A 516 -10.30 -19.21 -5.70
N LEU A 517 -9.88 -18.84 -4.49
CA LEU A 517 -8.78 -17.88 -4.27
C LEU A 517 -7.41 -18.35 -4.81
N ASN A 518 -7.17 -19.65 -4.96
CA ASN A 518 -5.88 -20.16 -5.46
C ASN A 518 -5.62 -19.79 -6.93
N LYS A 519 -6.66 -19.40 -7.69
CA LYS A 519 -6.52 -19.04 -9.10
C LYS A 519 -6.11 -17.58 -9.30
N VAL A 520 -6.38 -16.72 -8.32
CA VAL A 520 -6.25 -15.28 -8.44
C VAL A 520 -5.24 -14.77 -7.41
N ARG A 521 -4.46 -13.75 -7.76
CA ARG A 521 -3.49 -13.16 -6.83
C ARG A 521 -4.18 -12.15 -5.93
N ILE A 522 -4.02 -12.29 -4.61
CA ILE A 522 -4.53 -11.30 -3.64
C ILE A 522 -3.54 -10.14 -3.56
N VAL A 523 -4.03 -8.91 -3.70
CA VAL A 523 -3.25 -7.68 -3.52
C VAL A 523 -3.43 -7.13 -2.11
N ASP A 524 -4.68 -7.05 -1.68
CA ASP A 524 -5.05 -6.48 -0.38
C ASP A 524 -6.28 -7.18 0.20
N ALA A 525 -6.35 -7.23 1.54
CA ALA A 525 -7.47 -7.77 2.29
C ALA A 525 -7.63 -6.96 3.58
N SER A 526 -8.81 -6.37 3.78
CA SER A 526 -9.12 -5.53 4.94
C SER A 526 -10.50 -5.84 5.50
N PHE A 527 -10.66 -5.69 6.82
CA PHE A 527 -11.96 -5.80 7.46
C PHE A 527 -12.78 -4.53 7.22
N ILE A 528 -14.08 -4.70 7.00
CA ILE A 528 -15.05 -3.62 7.07
C ILE A 528 -15.72 -3.74 8.42
N TRP A 529 -15.69 -2.66 9.20
CA TRP A 529 -16.31 -2.63 10.52
C TRP A 529 -17.78 -3.03 10.42
N THR A 530 -18.19 -3.94 11.29
CA THR A 530 -19.55 -4.44 11.42
C THR A 530 -19.93 -4.49 12.87
N GLU A 531 -21.21 -4.29 13.16
CA GLU A 531 -21.69 -4.34 14.54
C GLU A 531 -21.43 -5.73 15.16
N PRO A 532 -20.83 -5.81 16.37
CA PRO A 532 -20.50 -7.08 17.04
C PRO A 532 -21.70 -8.03 17.18
N HIS A 533 -22.90 -7.50 17.41
CA HIS A 533 -24.13 -8.29 17.60
C HIS A 533 -24.72 -8.85 16.31
N SER A 534 -24.32 -8.34 15.15
CA SER A 534 -24.88 -8.76 13.85
C SER A 534 -24.48 -10.17 13.44
N ARG A 535 -23.48 -10.77 14.11
CA ARG A 535 -22.90 -12.10 13.80
C ARG A 535 -22.44 -12.20 12.34
N ARG A 536 -21.96 -11.10 11.79
CA ARG A 536 -21.41 -11.01 10.45
C ARG A 536 -20.05 -10.35 10.52
N VAL A 537 -19.10 -10.87 9.77
CA VAL A 537 -17.79 -10.25 9.57
C VAL A 537 -17.67 -9.96 8.08
N LYS A 538 -17.43 -8.70 7.72
CA LYS A 538 -17.24 -8.31 6.32
C LYS A 538 -15.76 -8.11 6.03
N VAL A 539 -15.30 -8.67 4.92
CA VAL A 539 -13.93 -8.51 4.44
C VAL A 539 -13.98 -7.97 3.02
N LYS A 540 -13.28 -6.87 2.80
CA LYS A 540 -13.00 -6.33 1.47
C LYS A 540 -11.75 -7.02 0.93
N LEU A 541 -11.88 -7.66 -0.22
CA LEU A 541 -10.78 -8.33 -0.91
C LEU A 541 -10.48 -7.61 -2.22
N THR A 542 -9.21 -7.32 -2.47
CA THR A 542 -8.72 -6.81 -3.74
C THR A 542 -7.89 -7.89 -4.41
N VAL A 543 -8.39 -8.37 -5.55
CA VAL A 543 -7.79 -9.46 -6.31
C VAL A 543 -7.25 -8.95 -7.64
N GLN A 544 -6.21 -9.62 -8.13
CA GLN A 544 -5.55 -9.34 -9.40
C GLN A 544 -5.46 -10.60 -10.24
N ASP A 545 -5.98 -10.53 -11.46
CA ASP A 545 -5.90 -11.61 -12.45
C ASP A 545 -5.47 -11.08 -13.82
N ALA A 546 -4.96 -11.99 -14.67
CA ALA A 546 -4.64 -11.72 -16.06
C ALA A 546 -5.85 -12.10 -16.93
N VAL A 547 -6.47 -11.12 -17.56
CA VAL A 547 -7.69 -11.35 -18.36
C VAL A 547 -7.36 -11.74 -19.80
N GLN A 548 -6.36 -11.08 -20.41
CA GLN A 548 -5.82 -11.38 -21.75
C GLN A 548 -4.32 -11.02 -21.79
N GLN A 549 -3.59 -11.48 -22.83
CA GLN A 549 -2.12 -11.38 -22.92
C GLN A 549 -1.60 -9.96 -22.60
N GLY A 550 -1.00 -9.82 -21.41
CA GLY A 550 -0.31 -8.60 -20.97
C GLY A 550 -1.12 -7.62 -20.10
N VAL A 551 -2.44 -7.77 -19.96
CA VAL A 551 -3.28 -6.84 -19.17
C VAL A 551 -3.63 -7.45 -17.80
N LEU A 552 -3.09 -6.84 -16.74
CA LEU A 552 -3.40 -7.16 -15.35
C LEU A 552 -4.59 -6.30 -14.88
N LEU A 553 -5.69 -6.93 -14.47
CA LEU A 553 -6.85 -6.24 -13.92
C LEU A 553 -6.89 -6.41 -12.40
N GLN A 554 -7.20 -5.32 -11.69
CA GLN A 554 -7.46 -5.34 -10.24
C GLN A 554 -8.92 -5.03 -9.96
N GLN A 555 -9.57 -5.84 -9.13
CA GLN A 555 -10.96 -5.67 -8.75
C GLN A 555 -11.13 -5.90 -7.25
N SER A 556 -11.90 -5.03 -6.61
CA SER A 556 -12.26 -5.16 -5.20
C SER A 556 -13.71 -5.62 -5.07
N PHE A 557 -13.97 -6.56 -4.16
CA PHE A 557 -15.31 -7.00 -3.81
C PHE A 557 -15.40 -7.32 -2.31
N GLU A 558 -16.63 -7.36 -1.80
CA GLU A 558 -16.92 -7.65 -0.39
C GLU A 558 -17.36 -9.10 -0.21
N VAL A 559 -16.84 -9.75 0.83
CA VAL A 559 -17.24 -11.07 1.27
C VAL A 559 -17.86 -10.98 2.66
N VAL A 560 -19.03 -11.58 2.83
CA VAL A 560 -19.76 -11.63 4.09
C VAL A 560 -19.59 -12.99 4.74
N TYR A 561 -18.97 -13.02 5.91
CA TYR A 561 -18.86 -14.22 6.73
C TYR A 561 -19.94 -14.24 7.81
N VAL A 562 -20.76 -15.29 7.84
CA VAL A 562 -21.76 -15.52 8.88
C VAL A 562 -21.12 -16.31 10.02
N VAL A 563 -21.21 -15.78 11.25
CA VAL A 563 -20.67 -16.42 12.45
C VAL A 563 -21.73 -17.35 13.04
N ALA A 564 -21.43 -18.65 13.05
CA ALA A 564 -22.24 -19.68 13.69
C ALA A 564 -21.58 -20.17 14.99
N HIS A 565 -22.36 -20.38 16.03
CA HIS A 565 -21.81 -20.91 17.28
C HIS A 565 -21.71 -22.44 17.26
N GLN A 566 -20.56 -22.97 17.69
CA GLN A 566 -20.34 -24.39 17.91
C GLN A 566 -19.46 -24.57 19.14
N GLN A 567 -19.83 -25.47 20.05
CA GLN A 567 -19.04 -25.71 21.26
C GLN A 567 -17.74 -26.45 20.91
N CYS A 568 -16.61 -25.96 21.42
CA CYS A 568 -15.32 -26.63 21.21
C CYS A 568 -15.21 -27.86 22.13
N PRO A 569 -14.45 -28.90 21.73
CA PRO A 569 -14.26 -30.10 22.55
C PRO A 569 -13.62 -29.86 23.92
N GLU A 570 -12.88 -28.76 24.09
CA GLU A 570 -12.25 -28.41 25.39
C GLU A 570 -13.28 -27.82 26.36
N CYS A 571 -14.09 -26.86 25.93
CA CYS A 571 -15.19 -26.32 26.74
C CYS A 571 -16.25 -27.39 27.01
N ALA A 572 -16.55 -28.27 26.05
CA ALA A 572 -17.45 -29.39 26.31
C ALA A 572 -16.90 -30.31 27.43
N LYS A 573 -15.58 -30.46 27.55
CA LYS A 573 -14.94 -31.26 28.62
C LYS A 573 -14.98 -30.56 29.97
N SER A 574 -14.93 -29.24 30.05
CA SER A 574 -14.97 -28.54 31.36
C SER A 574 -16.30 -28.72 32.09
N PHE A 575 -17.40 -28.98 31.36
CA PHE A 575 -18.69 -29.35 31.96
C PHE A 575 -18.72 -30.78 32.52
N THR A 576 -17.71 -31.61 32.22
CA THR A 576 -17.58 -32.94 32.79
C THR A 576 -16.73 -32.89 34.06
N PRO A 577 -16.96 -33.79 35.04
CA PRO A 577 -16.12 -33.87 36.26
C PRO A 577 -14.65 -34.21 35.97
N ASN A 578 -14.33 -34.59 34.72
CA ASN A 578 -12.99 -34.96 34.25
C ASN A 578 -12.30 -33.80 33.53
N HIS A 579 -12.36 -32.59 34.09
CA HIS A 579 -11.78 -31.39 33.49
C HIS A 579 -10.24 -31.39 33.47
N TRP A 580 -9.59 -32.10 34.42
CA TRP A 580 -8.14 -32.31 34.43
C TRP A 580 -7.75 -33.70 33.92
N ARG A 581 -6.58 -33.81 33.28
CA ARG A 581 -6.03 -35.09 32.77
C ARG A 581 -4.82 -35.58 33.55
N ALA A 582 -4.04 -34.68 34.13
CA ALA A 582 -2.90 -35.05 34.95
C ALA A 582 -2.96 -34.32 36.29
N CYS A 583 -2.56 -34.99 37.37
CA CYS A 583 -2.45 -34.41 38.70
C CYS A 583 -1.06 -34.73 39.27
N VAL A 584 -0.40 -33.74 39.88
CA VAL A 584 0.84 -33.91 40.63
C VAL A 584 0.57 -33.63 42.10
N GLN A 585 0.66 -34.67 42.91
CA GLN A 585 0.42 -34.63 44.36
C GLN A 585 1.76 -34.52 45.07
N VAL A 586 2.06 -33.34 45.61
CA VAL A 586 3.29 -33.09 46.36
C VAL A 586 2.99 -33.29 47.84
N ARG A 587 3.73 -34.18 48.51
CA ARG A 587 3.56 -34.49 49.93
C ARG A 587 4.89 -34.47 50.67
N GLN A 588 4.86 -33.95 51.90
CA GLN A 588 5.97 -33.97 52.83
C GLN A 588 5.49 -34.43 54.20
N LYS A 589 6.05 -35.53 54.70
CA LYS A 589 5.69 -36.13 55.99
C LYS A 589 6.55 -35.56 57.12
N VAL A 590 6.35 -34.30 57.48
CA VAL A 590 7.09 -33.61 58.56
C VAL A 590 6.11 -32.81 59.42
N LEU A 591 6.47 -32.58 60.68
CA LEU A 591 5.69 -31.79 61.63
C LEU A 591 5.70 -30.30 61.31
N HIS A 592 6.81 -29.75 60.80
CA HIS A 592 6.92 -28.38 60.26
C HIS A 592 7.16 -28.41 58.74
N LYS A 593 6.66 -27.41 58.03
CA LYS A 593 6.68 -27.37 56.56
C LYS A 593 7.66 -26.33 55.97
N ARG A 594 8.84 -26.18 56.56
CA ARG A 594 9.85 -25.16 56.14
C ARG A 594 10.28 -25.30 54.68
N THR A 595 10.69 -26.49 54.28
CA THR A 595 11.06 -26.82 52.89
C THR A 595 9.91 -26.66 51.91
N PHE A 596 8.68 -26.85 52.37
CA PHE A 596 7.48 -26.68 51.55
C PHE A 596 7.22 -25.19 51.26
N HIS A 597 7.35 -24.33 52.26
CA HIS A 597 7.29 -22.87 52.05
C HIS A 597 8.41 -22.39 51.13
N PHE A 598 9.61 -22.94 51.27
CA PHE A 598 10.72 -22.67 50.35
C PHE A 598 10.42 -23.11 48.90
N LEU A 599 9.86 -24.32 48.72
CA LEU A 599 9.44 -24.84 47.42
C LEU A 599 8.35 -23.96 46.78
N GLU A 600 7.36 -23.51 47.55
CA GLU A 600 6.31 -22.63 47.07
C GLU A 600 6.90 -21.35 46.45
N GLN A 601 7.87 -20.73 47.14
CA GLN A 601 8.53 -19.55 46.63
C GLN A 601 9.37 -19.81 45.38
N LEU A 602 10.04 -20.96 45.29
CA LEU A 602 10.80 -21.31 44.09
C LEU A 602 9.90 -21.58 42.87
N VAL A 603 8.74 -22.20 43.08
CA VAL A 603 7.74 -22.40 42.02
C VAL A 603 7.17 -21.05 41.56
N LEU A 604 7.00 -20.06 42.45
CA LEU A 604 6.62 -18.70 42.08
C LEU A 604 7.74 -17.98 41.32
N LYS A 605 8.97 -18.01 41.83
CA LYS A 605 10.15 -17.37 41.22
C LYS A 605 10.41 -17.86 39.79
N HIS A 606 10.27 -19.16 39.54
CA HIS A 606 10.44 -19.74 38.20
C HIS A 606 9.14 -19.76 37.36
N GLY A 607 8.00 -19.33 37.93
CA GLY A 607 6.72 -19.33 37.23
C GLY A 607 6.22 -20.71 36.80
N ALA A 608 6.64 -21.79 37.49
CA ALA A 608 6.34 -23.17 37.10
C ALA A 608 4.85 -23.56 37.26
N HIS A 609 4.07 -22.77 38.01
CA HIS A 609 2.64 -22.97 38.26
C HIS A 609 1.72 -22.38 37.17
N ARG A 610 2.24 -21.62 36.19
CA ARG A 610 1.43 -20.92 35.16
C ARG A 610 0.55 -21.84 34.31
N GLU A 611 0.98 -23.08 34.11
CA GLU A 611 0.27 -24.07 33.28
C GLU A 611 -0.76 -24.90 34.08
N THR A 612 -0.92 -24.63 35.38
CA THR A 612 -1.85 -25.34 36.26
C THR A 612 -3.27 -24.82 36.07
N LEU A 613 -4.25 -25.72 36.09
CA LEU A 613 -5.68 -25.37 36.06
C LEU A 613 -6.18 -24.96 37.44
N ASN A 614 -5.76 -25.71 38.46
CA ASN A 614 -6.20 -25.54 39.83
C ASN A 614 -5.09 -26.06 40.77
N ILE A 615 -4.96 -25.44 41.94
CA ILE A 615 -4.07 -25.83 43.03
C ILE A 615 -4.95 -26.06 44.27
N LYS A 616 -5.02 -27.30 44.75
CA LYS A 616 -5.78 -27.63 45.96
C LYS A 616 -4.86 -27.97 47.11
N GLU A 617 -5.18 -27.46 48.29
CA GLU A 617 -4.50 -27.87 49.51
C GLU A 617 -4.99 -29.24 49.97
N ALA A 618 -4.06 -30.06 50.46
CA ALA A 618 -4.35 -31.35 51.05
C ALA A 618 -3.58 -31.51 52.37
N LYS A 619 -3.95 -32.52 53.16
CA LYS A 619 -3.15 -32.88 54.33
C LYS A 619 -1.72 -33.21 53.88
N ASP A 620 -0.74 -32.61 54.57
CA ASP A 620 0.70 -32.81 54.32
C ASP A 620 1.20 -32.36 52.92
N GLY A 621 0.47 -31.50 52.20
CA GLY A 621 0.97 -30.88 50.96
C GLY A 621 -0.09 -30.24 50.06
N ILE A 622 0.17 -30.21 48.74
CA ILE A 622 -0.71 -29.60 47.72
C ILE A 622 -0.81 -30.47 46.47
N ASP A 623 -1.92 -30.34 45.75
CA ASP A 623 -2.21 -31.02 44.48
C ASP A 623 -2.29 -30.01 43.34
N PHE A 624 -1.48 -30.23 42.29
CA PHE A 624 -1.48 -29.44 41.07
C PHE A 624 -2.20 -30.17 39.95
N PHE A 625 -3.24 -29.55 39.39
CA PHE A 625 -4.03 -30.11 38.30
C PHE A 625 -3.58 -29.54 36.95
N PHE A 626 -3.39 -30.41 35.96
CA PHE A 626 -2.95 -30.08 34.61
C PHE A 626 -3.92 -30.61 33.54
N SER A 627 -4.05 -29.84 32.46
CA SER A 627 -4.89 -30.20 31.32
C SER A 627 -4.24 -31.27 30.42
N VAL A 628 -2.91 -31.24 30.31
CA VAL A 628 -2.10 -32.12 29.46
C VAL A 628 -1.01 -32.80 30.30
N ARG A 629 -0.72 -34.07 29.97
CA ARG A 629 0.30 -34.87 30.68
C ARG A 629 1.71 -34.28 30.63
N ASN A 630 2.12 -33.76 29.47
CA ASN A 630 3.48 -33.21 29.27
C ASN A 630 3.78 -32.05 30.22
N GLN A 631 2.76 -31.25 30.59
CA GLN A 631 2.90 -30.13 31.52
C GLN A 631 3.20 -30.63 32.94
N ALA A 632 2.52 -31.71 33.34
CA ALA A 632 2.77 -32.37 34.62
C ALA A 632 4.16 -33.02 34.67
N GLU A 633 4.62 -33.66 33.58
CA GLU A 633 5.98 -34.21 33.50
C GLU A 633 7.05 -33.13 33.59
N LYS A 634 6.88 -32.00 32.89
CA LYS A 634 7.75 -30.83 33.01
C LYS A 634 7.80 -30.26 34.43
N PHE A 635 6.66 -30.26 35.13
CA PHE A 635 6.59 -29.84 36.53
C PHE A 635 7.31 -30.85 37.46
N VAL A 636 7.16 -32.15 37.20
CA VAL A 636 7.91 -33.20 37.91
C VAL A 636 9.41 -33.07 37.70
N ASP A 637 9.87 -32.76 36.48
CA ASP A 637 11.27 -32.52 36.18
C ASP A 637 11.80 -31.28 36.91
N PHE A 638 10.98 -30.23 37.02
CA PHE A 638 11.28 -29.07 37.86
C PHE A 638 11.41 -29.44 39.34
N LEU A 639 10.51 -30.29 39.88
CA LEU A 639 10.64 -30.74 41.27
C LEU A 639 11.95 -31.50 41.50
N ASN A 640 12.32 -32.40 40.58
CA ASN A 640 13.58 -33.16 40.66
C ASN A 640 14.84 -32.27 40.58
N SER A 641 14.77 -31.11 39.91
CA SER A 641 15.91 -30.19 39.79
C SER A 641 16.09 -29.27 41.00
N VAL A 642 15.07 -29.13 41.84
CA VAL A 642 15.08 -28.18 42.96
C VAL A 642 15.16 -28.87 44.31
N VAL A 643 14.44 -29.99 44.51
CA VAL A 643 14.34 -30.67 45.81
C VAL A 643 14.46 -32.19 45.63
N PRO A 644 15.10 -32.94 46.57
CA PRO A 644 15.11 -34.39 46.52
C PRO A 644 13.68 -34.92 46.70
N VAL A 645 13.14 -35.48 45.62
CA VAL A 645 11.80 -36.05 45.58
C VAL A 645 11.84 -37.49 45.05
N LYS A 646 10.87 -38.30 45.48
CA LYS A 646 10.56 -39.60 44.89
C LYS A 646 9.22 -39.52 44.20
N VAL A 647 9.21 -39.78 42.89
CA VAL A 647 8.00 -39.69 42.08
C VAL A 647 7.53 -41.07 41.64
N LYS A 648 6.23 -41.34 41.79
CA LYS A 648 5.54 -42.51 41.25
C LYS A 648 4.39 -42.07 40.35
N SER A 649 4.31 -42.63 39.14
CA SER A 649 3.20 -42.36 38.22
C SER A 649 2.20 -43.52 38.20
N SER A 650 0.90 -43.19 38.21
CA SER A 650 -0.19 -44.13 37.94
C SER A 650 -1.13 -43.57 36.87
N GLN A 651 -1.93 -44.44 36.25
CA GLN A 651 -2.91 -44.03 35.24
C GLN A 651 -4.23 -44.75 35.42
N GLU A 652 -5.33 -44.05 35.14
CA GLU A 652 -6.70 -44.54 35.22
C GLU A 652 -7.36 -44.38 33.83
N LEU A 653 -8.01 -45.44 33.31
CA LEU A 653 -8.71 -45.39 32.03
C LEU A 653 -10.10 -44.75 32.23
N ILE A 654 -10.37 -43.64 31.54
CA ILE A 654 -11.69 -42.99 31.57
C ILE A 654 -12.60 -43.60 30.51
N SER A 655 -12.11 -43.66 29.26
CA SER A 655 -12.92 -44.10 28.12
C SER A 655 -12.04 -44.61 26.97
N MET A 656 -12.63 -45.42 26.10
CA MET A 656 -12.01 -45.94 24.89
C MET A 656 -12.98 -45.77 23.73
N ASP A 657 -12.56 -45.05 22.70
CA ASP A 657 -13.29 -44.95 21.44
C ASP A 657 -13.03 -46.23 20.62
N THR A 658 -14.08 -47.00 20.36
CA THR A 658 -14.01 -48.27 19.63
C THR A 658 -13.74 -48.08 18.14
N HIS A 659 -14.11 -46.94 17.56
CA HIS A 659 -13.90 -46.66 16.14
C HIS A 659 -12.45 -46.26 15.85
N THR A 660 -11.85 -45.46 16.71
CA THR A 660 -10.47 -44.99 16.53
C THR A 660 -9.44 -45.75 17.38
N SER A 661 -9.89 -46.69 18.22
CA SER A 661 -9.08 -47.36 19.24
C SER A 661 -8.30 -46.40 20.16
N LYS A 662 -8.73 -45.14 20.26
CA LYS A 662 -8.10 -44.13 21.11
C LYS A 662 -8.61 -44.25 22.54
N LYS A 663 -7.69 -44.35 23.49
CA LYS A 663 -7.98 -44.44 24.93
C LYS A 663 -7.71 -43.09 25.60
N SER A 664 -8.63 -42.66 26.45
CA SER A 664 -8.48 -41.48 27.29
C SER A 664 -8.12 -41.90 28.71
N TYR A 665 -6.93 -41.51 29.16
CA TYR A 665 -6.44 -41.77 30.51
C TYR A 665 -6.38 -40.49 31.36
N LYS A 666 -6.55 -40.65 32.67
CA LYS A 666 -6.08 -39.74 33.72
C LYS A 666 -4.75 -40.22 34.26
N PHE A 667 -3.85 -39.30 34.57
CA PHE A 667 -2.53 -39.57 35.10
C PHE A 667 -2.38 -38.93 36.47
N THR A 668 -1.80 -39.67 37.42
CA THR A 668 -1.51 -39.15 38.75
C THR A 668 -0.04 -39.37 39.05
N PHE A 669 0.65 -38.32 39.44
CA PHE A 669 2.05 -38.34 39.86
C PHE A 669 2.10 -38.06 41.36
N SER A 670 2.49 -39.06 42.15
CA SER A 670 2.70 -38.90 43.60
C SER A 670 4.16 -38.56 43.83
N ALA A 671 4.42 -37.33 44.27
CA ALA A 671 5.73 -36.77 44.57
C ALA A 671 5.92 -36.68 46.10
N GLU A 672 6.79 -37.52 46.65
CA GLU A 672 7.12 -37.55 48.08
C GLU A 672 8.46 -36.86 48.32
N LEU A 673 8.43 -35.75 49.06
CA LEU A 673 9.61 -34.99 49.49
C LEU A 673 10.32 -35.69 50.64
N VAL A 674 11.62 -35.50 50.75
CA VAL A 674 12.41 -36.00 51.88
C VAL A 674 11.90 -35.41 53.21
N PRO A 675 11.59 -36.23 54.24
CA PRO A 675 11.11 -35.78 55.54
C PRO A 675 12.26 -35.32 56.48
N VAL A 676 13.15 -34.47 55.96
CA VAL A 676 14.21 -33.80 56.72
C VAL A 676 14.16 -32.35 56.27
N CYS A 677 14.17 -31.41 57.21
CA CYS A 677 14.26 -29.99 56.91
C CYS A 677 15.63 -29.43 57.31
N ARG A 678 15.79 -28.14 57.05
CA ARG A 678 16.94 -27.39 57.51
C ARG A 678 16.90 -27.23 59.04
N ASP A 679 18.08 -27.30 59.64
CA ASP A 679 18.41 -27.18 61.05
C ASP A 679 18.03 -28.41 61.91
N ASP A 680 17.48 -29.46 61.30
CA ASP A 680 17.14 -30.70 62.00
C ASP A 680 18.40 -31.51 62.33
N LEU A 681 18.39 -32.17 63.49
CA LEU A 681 19.41 -33.12 63.91
C LEU A 681 19.08 -34.49 63.34
N VAL A 682 20.06 -35.16 62.75
CA VAL A 682 19.88 -36.43 62.05
C VAL A 682 20.90 -37.45 62.54
N ALA A 683 20.41 -38.65 62.85
CA ALA A 683 21.23 -39.84 63.03
C ALA A 683 21.27 -40.64 61.72
N LEU A 684 22.44 -40.71 61.08
CA LEU A 684 22.66 -41.46 59.87
C LEU A 684 22.94 -42.94 60.17
N PRO A 685 22.45 -43.87 59.33
CA PRO A 685 22.89 -45.26 59.40
C PRO A 685 24.41 -45.37 59.24
N ILE A 686 25.07 -46.12 60.11
CA ILE A 686 26.55 -46.23 60.17
C ILE A 686 27.14 -46.65 58.82
N LYS A 687 26.44 -47.51 58.06
CA LYS A 687 26.86 -47.92 56.71
C LYS A 687 26.84 -46.76 55.72
N LEU A 688 25.84 -45.89 55.81
CA LEU A 688 25.70 -44.71 54.96
C LEU A 688 26.76 -43.67 55.33
N ALA A 689 26.98 -43.41 56.62
CA ALA A 689 28.00 -42.49 57.10
C ALA A 689 29.41 -42.87 56.60
N LYS A 690 29.75 -44.17 56.62
CA LYS A 690 31.01 -44.70 56.05
C LYS A 690 31.13 -44.48 54.54
N GLN A 691 30.04 -44.65 53.79
CA GLN A 691 30.02 -44.43 52.33
C GLN A 691 30.13 -42.94 51.98
N SER A 692 29.50 -42.08 52.78
CA SER A 692 29.48 -40.62 52.61
C SER A 692 30.73 -39.94 53.19
N GLY A 693 31.92 -40.47 52.86
CA GLY A 693 33.19 -39.88 53.26
C GLY A 693 33.62 -40.18 54.70
N ASN A 694 33.08 -41.22 55.34
CA ASN A 694 33.35 -41.57 56.72
C ASN A 694 33.06 -40.44 57.71
N ILE A 695 31.95 -39.73 57.48
CA ILE A 695 31.43 -38.69 58.37
C ILE A 695 30.95 -39.31 59.69
N SER A 696 30.92 -38.52 60.77
CA SER A 696 30.25 -38.91 62.00
C SER A 696 28.77 -39.23 61.72
N PRO A 697 28.19 -40.29 62.29
CA PRO A 697 26.78 -40.61 62.11
C PRO A 697 25.81 -39.54 62.62
N LEU A 698 26.21 -38.71 63.59
CA LEU A 698 25.38 -37.64 64.14
C LEU A 698 25.69 -36.31 63.42
N VAL A 699 24.71 -35.77 62.69
CA VAL A 699 24.91 -34.63 61.80
C VAL A 699 23.72 -33.65 61.82
N LEU A 700 23.99 -32.41 61.44
CA LEU A 700 22.97 -31.38 61.21
C LEU A 700 22.68 -31.24 59.72
N CYS A 701 21.40 -31.08 59.37
CA CYS A 701 21.01 -30.72 58.01
C CYS A 701 21.09 -29.20 57.83
N HIS A 702 22.14 -28.70 57.17
CA HIS A 702 22.32 -27.25 57.00
C HIS A 702 21.64 -26.69 55.75
N LYS A 703 21.46 -27.52 54.72
CA LYS A 703 20.88 -27.09 53.44
C LYS A 703 20.16 -28.23 52.74
N ILE A 704 19.04 -27.88 52.11
CA ILE A 704 18.29 -28.77 51.23
C ILE A 704 18.25 -28.12 49.86
N GLY A 705 18.91 -28.74 48.89
CA GLY A 705 18.88 -28.35 47.48
C GLY A 705 18.41 -29.52 46.65
N THR A 706 19.09 -29.84 45.55
CA THR A 706 18.90 -31.08 44.76
C THR A 706 19.15 -32.36 45.57
N ALA A 707 19.99 -32.26 46.59
CA ALA A 707 20.36 -33.30 47.53
C ALA A 707 20.21 -32.77 48.96
N VAL A 708 20.24 -33.68 49.93
CA VAL A 708 20.29 -33.34 51.36
C VAL A 708 21.75 -33.08 51.72
N TYR A 709 22.06 -31.86 52.19
CA TYR A 709 23.40 -31.48 52.59
C TYR A 709 23.51 -31.50 54.12
N LEU A 710 24.41 -32.36 54.60
CA LEU A 710 24.63 -32.64 56.01
C LEU A 710 25.98 -32.06 56.42
N MET A 711 26.08 -31.63 57.68
CA MET A 711 27.32 -31.16 58.28
C MET A 711 27.52 -31.75 59.67
N ASP A 712 28.74 -32.14 59.98
CA ASP A 712 29.16 -32.48 61.33
C ASP A 712 29.63 -31.20 62.06
N PRO A 713 28.96 -30.79 63.16
CA PRO A 713 29.32 -29.59 63.91
C PRO A 713 30.68 -29.68 64.62
N GLN A 714 31.20 -30.88 64.91
CA GLN A 714 32.46 -31.05 65.64
C GLN A 714 33.69 -31.00 64.73
N THR A 715 33.56 -31.41 63.47
CA THR A 715 34.69 -31.55 62.53
C THR A 715 34.58 -30.63 61.30
N LEU A 716 33.44 -29.96 61.11
CA LEU A 716 33.08 -29.25 59.88
C LEU A 716 33.12 -30.14 58.62
N GLN A 717 32.99 -31.45 58.75
CA GLN A 717 32.86 -32.32 57.59
C GLN A 717 31.46 -32.18 56.98
N THR A 718 31.40 -32.00 55.67
CA THR A 718 30.14 -31.91 54.92
C THR A 718 29.94 -33.18 54.10
N ALA A 719 28.71 -33.67 54.04
CA ALA A 719 28.33 -34.80 53.20
C ALA A 719 27.07 -34.47 52.41
N GLU A 720 26.99 -34.94 51.17
CA GLU A 720 25.79 -34.85 50.34
C GLU A 720 25.14 -36.22 50.19
N VAL A 721 23.82 -36.28 50.39
CA VAL A 721 23.03 -37.49 50.19
C VAL A 721 22.02 -37.22 49.09
N SER A 722 22.21 -37.88 47.94
CA SER A 722 21.29 -37.78 46.80
C SER A 722 19.96 -38.48 47.11
N SER A 723 18.88 -38.04 46.45
CA SER A 723 17.54 -38.62 46.61
C SER A 723 17.54 -40.15 46.40
N SER A 724 18.27 -40.64 45.39
CA SER A 724 18.31 -42.08 45.07
C SER A 724 18.99 -42.93 46.15
N ILE A 725 19.99 -42.38 46.86
CA ILE A 725 20.66 -43.05 47.98
C ILE A 725 19.76 -43.00 49.22
N TYR A 726 19.18 -41.83 49.51
CA TYR A 726 18.27 -41.63 50.63
C TYR A 726 17.11 -42.63 50.61
N TRP A 727 16.41 -42.77 49.47
CA TRP A 727 15.24 -43.64 49.38
C TRP A 727 15.55 -45.15 49.37
N ARG A 728 16.82 -45.56 49.31
CA ARG A 728 17.25 -46.96 49.51
C ARG A 728 17.37 -47.31 50.99
N ALA A 729 17.82 -46.37 51.80
CA ALA A 729 17.96 -46.49 53.25
C ALA A 729 17.45 -45.20 53.92
N PRO A 730 16.12 -45.02 53.98
CA PRO A 730 15.53 -43.78 54.50
C PRO A 730 15.78 -43.67 56.01
N PHE A 731 16.11 -42.46 56.45
CA PHE A 731 16.27 -42.11 57.86
C PHE A 731 15.42 -40.88 58.17
N THR A 732 14.96 -40.73 59.41
CA THR A 732 14.17 -39.58 59.84
C THR A 732 15.00 -38.61 60.67
N ALA A 733 14.53 -37.38 60.85
CA ALA A 733 15.10 -36.47 61.84
C ALA A 733 15.04 -37.11 63.24
N LEU A 734 16.10 -36.92 64.02
CA LEU A 734 16.19 -37.30 65.43
C LEU A 734 15.46 -36.28 66.30
N ALA A 735 15.66 -34.99 66.02
CA ALA A 735 15.02 -33.86 66.67
C ALA A 735 14.69 -32.78 65.62
N ASP A 736 13.48 -32.22 65.72
CA ASP A 736 13.00 -31.17 64.83
C ASP A 736 13.39 -29.77 65.34
N ALA A 737 13.36 -28.75 64.47
CA ALA A 737 13.62 -27.36 64.87
C ALA A 737 12.72 -26.80 66.01
N MET A 738 11.58 -27.43 66.31
CA MET A 738 10.71 -27.03 67.42
C MET A 738 11.25 -27.41 68.81
N GLU A 739 12.18 -28.37 68.88
CA GLU A 739 12.76 -28.87 70.14
C GLU A 739 14.03 -28.11 70.54
N LEU A 740 14.40 -27.07 69.80
CA LEU A 740 15.56 -26.24 70.09
C LEU A 740 15.39 -25.51 71.44
N VAL A 741 16.44 -25.56 72.26
CA VAL A 741 16.52 -24.88 73.55
C VAL A 741 17.51 -23.73 73.46
N GLU A 742 17.25 -22.64 74.19
CA GLU A 742 18.14 -21.49 74.27
C GLU A 742 19.31 -21.74 75.24
N PHE A 743 20.52 -21.49 74.74
CA PHE A 743 21.79 -21.53 75.45
C PHE A 743 22.44 -20.16 75.42
N ILE A 744 23.11 -19.78 76.50
CA ILE A 744 23.91 -18.56 76.61
C ILE A 744 25.38 -18.96 76.53
N ILE A 745 26.13 -18.27 75.67
CA ILE A 745 27.55 -18.53 75.46
C ILE A 745 28.33 -17.82 76.55
N MET A 746 29.08 -18.59 77.34
CA MET A 746 29.94 -18.05 78.40
C MET A 746 31.29 -17.66 77.85
N ASP A 747 31.85 -18.51 76.98
CA ASP A 747 33.15 -18.31 76.36
C ASP A 747 33.22 -19.05 75.02
N ILE A 748 34.02 -18.53 74.09
CA ILE A 748 34.21 -19.13 72.76
C ILE A 748 35.64 -18.91 72.25
N GLU A 749 36.32 -20.02 71.96
CA GLU A 749 37.68 -20.04 71.43
C GLU A 749 37.71 -20.57 69.99
N PRO A 750 37.97 -19.75 68.97
CA PRO A 750 38.02 -20.19 67.59
C PRO A 750 39.28 -21.01 67.28
N THR A 751 39.09 -22.16 66.65
CA THR A 751 40.15 -23.05 66.15
C THR A 751 40.61 -22.59 64.76
N PRO A 752 41.86 -22.84 64.32
CA PRO A 752 42.34 -22.44 62.99
C PRO A 752 41.60 -23.07 61.79
N THR A 753 40.82 -24.14 62.01
CA THR A 753 40.08 -24.82 60.95
C THR A 753 38.87 -24.01 60.49
N ARG A 754 38.94 -23.50 59.25
CA ARG A 754 37.87 -22.73 58.59
C ARG A 754 37.45 -23.39 57.28
N LYS A 755 36.14 -23.48 57.05
CA LYS A 755 35.55 -23.90 55.76
C LYS A 755 34.46 -22.91 55.35
N GLY A 756 34.81 -22.03 54.42
CA GLY A 756 33.90 -20.98 53.93
C GLY A 756 33.46 -20.03 55.06
N LYS A 757 32.14 -19.97 55.30
CA LYS A 757 31.53 -19.17 56.36
C LYS A 757 31.66 -19.78 57.75
N TRP A 758 31.93 -21.09 57.85
CA TRP A 758 32.03 -21.79 59.13
C TRP A 758 33.47 -21.77 59.65
N VAL A 759 33.60 -21.42 60.92
CA VAL A 759 34.84 -21.48 61.70
C VAL A 759 34.56 -22.41 62.87
N LEU A 760 35.40 -23.42 63.04
CA LEU A 760 35.27 -24.33 64.16
C LEU A 760 35.68 -23.56 65.41
N ALA A 761 34.88 -23.64 66.47
CA ALA A 761 35.21 -23.06 67.76
C ALA A 761 34.83 -24.01 68.88
N GLU A 762 35.55 -23.91 69.98
CA GLU A 762 35.22 -24.57 71.24
C GLU A 762 34.43 -23.56 72.08
N ALA A 763 33.22 -23.94 72.50
CA ALA A 763 32.30 -23.06 73.21
C ALA A 763 31.92 -23.66 74.56
N THR A 764 31.96 -22.82 75.60
CA THR A 764 31.40 -23.14 76.91
C THR A 764 30.02 -22.50 77.00
N VAL A 765 28.98 -23.30 77.19
CA VAL A 765 27.58 -22.84 77.16
C VAL A 765 26.83 -23.22 78.43
N ALA A 766 25.91 -22.35 78.85
CA ALA A 766 24.94 -22.63 79.90
C ALA A 766 23.53 -22.57 79.32
N ARG A 767 22.59 -23.37 79.83
CA ARG A 767 21.19 -23.26 79.38
C ARG A 767 20.60 -21.97 79.94
N ALA A 768 19.86 -21.21 79.13
CA ALA A 768 19.29 -19.93 79.56
C ALA A 768 18.34 -20.07 80.76
N SER A 769 17.58 -21.16 80.83
CA SER A 769 16.69 -21.46 81.97
C SER A 769 17.43 -21.86 83.25
N ASP A 770 18.66 -22.36 83.14
CA ASP A 770 19.47 -22.78 84.30
C ASP A 770 20.37 -21.65 84.80
N LEU A 771 20.63 -20.64 83.95
CA LEU A 771 21.48 -19.50 84.28
C LEU A 771 20.88 -18.68 85.44
N GLY A 772 21.61 -18.60 86.56
CA GLY A 772 21.19 -17.91 87.78
C GLY A 772 20.53 -18.81 88.83
N VAL A 773 20.21 -20.06 88.49
CA VAL A 773 19.70 -21.07 89.44
C VAL A 773 20.72 -22.19 89.69
N ASN A 774 21.42 -22.63 88.64
CA ASN A 774 22.43 -23.70 88.69
C ASN A 774 23.71 -23.30 87.95
N ASP A 775 24.88 -23.68 88.46
CA ASP A 775 26.20 -23.40 87.84
C ASP A 775 26.63 -24.49 86.83
N LYS A 776 25.68 -25.16 86.17
CA LYS A 776 25.99 -26.23 85.20
C LYS A 776 26.35 -25.64 83.84
N THR A 777 27.60 -25.83 83.42
CA THR A 777 28.09 -25.47 82.08
C THR A 777 28.38 -26.73 81.26
N TYR A 778 28.11 -26.67 79.97
CA TYR A 778 28.41 -27.71 79.00
C TYR A 778 29.52 -27.24 78.06
N PHE A 779 30.40 -28.15 77.68
CA PHE A 779 31.44 -27.91 76.69
C PHE A 779 31.00 -28.49 75.35
N THR A 780 31.10 -27.72 74.28
CA THR A 780 30.74 -28.19 72.93
C THR A 780 31.61 -27.57 71.84
N ARG A 781 31.88 -28.35 70.79
CA ARG A 781 32.51 -27.85 69.56
C ARG A 781 31.42 -27.43 68.59
N THR A 782 31.54 -26.22 68.06
CA THR A 782 30.52 -25.61 67.20
C THR A 782 31.11 -25.11 65.89
N HIS A 783 30.27 -25.10 64.86
CA HIS A 783 30.56 -24.55 63.55
C HIS A 783 30.32 -23.04 63.44
N LEU A 784 29.76 -22.43 64.50
CA LEU A 784 29.33 -21.03 64.56
C LEU A 784 30.41 -20.10 65.14
N GLY A 785 31.69 -20.48 65.09
CA GLY A 785 32.79 -19.74 65.72
C GLY A 785 32.97 -18.30 65.25
N ASN A 786 32.58 -17.99 64.02
CA ASN A 786 32.65 -16.62 63.48
C ASN A 786 31.44 -15.75 63.85
N LEU A 787 30.32 -16.38 64.25
CA LEU A 787 29.03 -15.71 64.47
C LEU A 787 28.76 -15.41 65.95
N LEU A 788 29.24 -16.30 66.82
CA LEU A 788 28.98 -16.28 68.26
C LEU A 788 30.06 -15.49 69.00
N GLN A 789 29.63 -14.67 69.96
CA GLN A 789 30.47 -13.98 70.92
C GLN A 789 30.06 -14.34 72.35
N PRO A 790 30.93 -14.18 73.35
CA PRO A 790 30.56 -14.34 74.75
C PRO A 790 29.40 -13.42 75.14
N GLY A 791 28.37 -13.96 75.79
CA GLY A 791 27.15 -13.26 76.17
C GLY A 791 25.99 -13.39 75.17
N ASP A 792 26.23 -13.94 73.97
CA ASP A 792 25.18 -14.19 72.99
C ASP A 792 24.25 -15.35 73.41
N SER A 793 22.99 -15.30 72.97
CA SER A 793 22.07 -16.44 72.98
C SER A 793 22.22 -17.27 71.70
N ALA A 794 22.19 -18.59 71.81
CA ALA A 794 22.18 -19.55 70.71
C ALA A 794 21.13 -20.64 70.93
N MET A 795 20.45 -21.05 69.86
CA MET A 795 19.57 -22.22 69.86
C MET A 795 20.38 -23.48 69.61
N GLY A 796 20.11 -24.52 70.39
CA GLY A 796 20.75 -25.82 70.24
C GLY A 796 19.91 -26.99 70.75
N TYR A 797 20.34 -28.19 70.42
CA TYR A 797 19.80 -29.43 70.97
C TYR A 797 20.58 -29.83 72.20
N MET A 798 19.85 -30.15 73.26
CA MET A 798 20.40 -30.85 74.41
C MET A 798 20.23 -32.35 74.18
N LEU A 799 21.32 -33.10 74.11
CA LEU A 799 21.29 -34.57 74.00
C LEU A 799 21.37 -35.22 75.38
N SER A 800 22.05 -34.56 76.31
CA SER A 800 22.14 -35.01 77.69
C SER A 800 20.77 -34.90 78.39
N GLY A 801 20.20 -36.04 78.76
CA GLY A 801 18.91 -36.13 79.46
C GLY A 801 17.67 -36.21 78.56
N THR A 802 17.82 -36.16 77.23
CA THR A 802 16.75 -36.45 76.28
C THR A 802 16.80 -37.90 75.83
N ASN A 803 15.66 -38.60 75.89
CA ASN A 803 15.57 -39.98 75.43
C ASN A 803 14.98 -40.02 74.02
N PHE A 804 15.81 -40.34 73.02
CA PHE A 804 15.36 -40.51 71.64
C PHE A 804 14.97 -41.95 71.37
N ASN A 805 13.77 -42.16 70.82
CA ASN A 805 13.33 -43.48 70.38
C ASN A 805 13.67 -43.68 68.90
N ASN A 806 14.97 -43.83 68.57
CA ASN A 806 15.44 -44.01 67.20
C ASN A 806 16.51 -45.12 67.13
N PRO A 807 16.27 -46.20 66.34
CA PRO A 807 17.19 -47.33 66.27
C PRO A 807 18.57 -46.97 65.73
N GLU A 808 18.68 -45.92 64.90
CA GLU A 808 19.97 -45.47 64.37
C GLU A 808 20.78 -44.74 65.45
N PHE A 809 20.13 -44.07 66.39
CA PHE A 809 20.80 -43.42 67.52
C PHE A 809 21.26 -44.45 68.55
N ASP A 810 20.41 -45.43 68.88
CA ASP A 810 20.77 -46.55 69.76
C ASP A 810 22.00 -47.30 69.22
N ALA A 811 22.06 -47.52 67.90
CA ALA A 811 23.20 -48.15 67.23
C ALA A 811 24.50 -47.31 67.32
N ILE A 812 24.39 -45.98 67.41
CA ILE A 812 25.54 -45.08 67.61
C ILE A 812 26.04 -45.20 69.05
N GLU A 813 25.15 -45.20 70.03
CA GLU A 813 25.48 -45.34 71.46
C GLU A 813 26.11 -46.71 71.78
N GLU A 814 25.61 -47.79 71.18
CA GLU A 814 26.15 -49.14 71.34
C GLU A 814 27.50 -49.33 70.63
N SER A 815 27.86 -48.44 69.70
CA SER A 815 29.09 -48.57 68.92
C SER A 815 30.33 -48.12 69.69
N ASN A 816 31.33 -49.00 69.80
CA ASN A 816 32.60 -48.69 70.48
C ASN A 816 33.36 -47.50 69.88
N THR A 817 33.11 -47.16 68.61
CA THR A 817 33.80 -46.07 67.91
C THR A 817 33.15 -44.71 68.11
N TYR A 818 31.81 -44.64 68.09
CA TYR A 818 31.09 -43.36 68.07
C TYR A 818 30.43 -42.99 69.40
N SER A 819 30.26 -43.94 70.32
CA SER A 819 29.71 -43.69 71.67
C SER A 819 30.42 -42.53 72.39
N SER A 820 31.75 -42.47 72.33
CA SER A 820 32.55 -41.39 72.95
C SER A 820 32.50 -40.04 72.24
N THR A 821 31.95 -39.99 71.02
CA THR A 821 31.92 -38.77 70.19
C THR A 821 30.60 -38.00 70.29
N VAL A 822 29.58 -38.58 70.93
CA VAL A 822 28.28 -37.93 71.11
C VAL A 822 28.46 -36.72 72.04
N PRO A 823 28.17 -35.48 71.58
CA PRO A 823 28.26 -34.28 72.42
C PRO A 823 27.06 -34.17 73.36
N ASP A 824 27.22 -33.50 74.50
CA ASP A 824 26.09 -33.20 75.40
C ASP A 824 25.13 -32.17 74.79
N VAL A 825 25.68 -31.20 74.05
CA VAL A 825 24.95 -30.06 73.45
C VAL A 825 25.41 -29.86 72.02
N VAL A 826 24.47 -29.65 71.10
CA VAL A 826 24.75 -29.30 69.70
C VAL A 826 24.14 -27.93 69.40
N LEU A 827 24.98 -26.92 69.16
CA LEU A 827 24.53 -25.59 68.76
C LEU A 827 24.17 -25.58 67.26
N VAL A 828 23.04 -24.95 66.94
CA VAL A 828 22.47 -24.95 65.58
C VAL A 828 22.47 -23.56 64.97
N LYS A 829 21.93 -22.55 65.67
CA LYS A 829 21.91 -21.16 65.18
C LYS A 829 21.97 -20.14 66.31
N LYS A 830 22.42 -18.92 66.01
CA LYS A 830 22.37 -17.78 66.95
C LYS A 830 20.91 -17.34 67.15
N HIS A 831 20.55 -16.98 68.38
CA HIS A 831 19.22 -16.46 68.74
C HIS A 831 19.34 -14.97 69.08
N TYR A 832 18.39 -14.15 68.62
CA TYR A 832 18.36 -12.71 68.89
C TYR A 832 17.14 -12.36 69.76
N PRO A 833 17.28 -12.31 71.11
CA PRO A 833 16.16 -12.21 72.04
C PRO A 833 15.43 -10.84 72.03
N ASN A 834 16.12 -9.74 71.72
CA ASN A 834 15.54 -8.38 71.74
C ASN A 834 14.71 -8.02 70.50
N ARG A 835 14.55 -8.93 69.54
CA ARG A 835 13.79 -8.64 68.32
C ARG A 835 12.30 -8.54 68.65
N ARG A 836 11.72 -7.33 68.60
CA ARG A 836 10.28 -7.11 68.79
C ARG A 836 9.49 -8.08 67.90
N ARG A 837 8.70 -8.95 68.55
CA ARG A 837 7.86 -10.00 67.95
C ARG A 837 6.87 -9.52 66.87
N ASN A 838 6.73 -8.20 66.68
CA ASN A 838 5.73 -7.55 65.85
C ASN A 838 6.27 -6.35 65.05
N ARG A 839 7.54 -6.36 64.59
CA ARG A 839 7.95 -5.38 63.57
C ARG A 839 7.20 -5.71 62.28
N ARG A 840 6.20 -4.89 61.91
CA ARG A 840 5.50 -5.01 60.62
C ARG A 840 6.55 -4.91 59.51
N ARG A 841 6.82 -6.03 58.83
CA ARG A 841 7.85 -6.13 57.79
C ARG A 841 7.51 -5.22 56.60
N ASN A 842 8.51 -4.49 56.12
CA ASN A 842 8.42 -3.59 54.96
C ASN A 842 8.40 -4.38 53.63
N TRP A 843 8.55 -5.70 53.71
CA TRP A 843 8.56 -6.62 52.59
C TRP A 843 7.57 -7.77 52.81
N LYS A 844 7.11 -8.37 51.71
CA LYS A 844 6.21 -9.54 51.69
C LYS A 844 6.74 -10.59 50.70
N LEU A 845 6.39 -11.86 50.96
CA LEU A 845 6.52 -12.94 49.98
C LEU A 845 5.17 -13.15 49.31
N LYS A 846 5.19 -13.37 47.99
CA LYS A 846 3.98 -13.79 47.26
C LYS A 846 3.57 -15.19 47.73
N ARG A 847 2.28 -15.42 47.88
CA ARG A 847 1.71 -16.75 48.12
C ARG A 847 0.97 -17.19 46.86
N MET A 848 0.91 -18.50 46.61
CA MET A 848 0.05 -19.00 45.54
C MET A 848 -1.41 -18.82 45.92
N ASN A 849 -2.25 -18.52 44.92
CA ASN A 849 -3.69 -18.60 45.07
C ASN A 849 -4.07 -20.09 45.11
N LYS A 850 -4.42 -20.57 46.30
CA LYS A 850 -4.80 -21.96 46.53
C LYS A 850 -6.30 -21.99 46.78
N ASP A 851 -6.99 -22.94 46.13
CA ASP A 851 -8.38 -23.20 46.43
C ASP A 851 -8.42 -23.93 47.78
N GLU A 852 -9.01 -23.27 48.79
CA GLU A 852 -9.28 -23.90 50.08
C GLU A 852 -10.17 -25.13 49.82
N GLY A 853 -9.69 -26.31 50.24
CA GLY A 853 -10.45 -27.54 50.11
C GLY A 853 -11.78 -27.48 50.87
N ASP A 854 -12.66 -28.45 50.66
CA ASP A 854 -14.04 -28.48 51.18
C ASP A 854 -14.17 -28.44 52.74
N LEU A 855 -13.06 -28.45 53.48
CA LEU A 855 -13.01 -28.40 54.95
C LEU A 855 -12.06 -27.30 55.42
N LEU A 856 -12.62 -26.24 56.02
CA LEU A 856 -11.86 -25.18 56.69
C LEU A 856 -11.00 -25.77 57.82
N PRO A 857 -9.70 -25.39 57.92
CA PRO A 857 -8.84 -25.83 59.01
C PRO A 857 -9.41 -25.42 60.38
N LYS A 858 -9.15 -26.22 61.42
CA LYS A 858 -9.47 -25.79 62.80
C LYS A 858 -8.61 -24.58 63.15
N LYS A 859 -9.15 -23.66 63.96
CA LYS A 859 -8.43 -22.45 64.41
C LYS A 859 -7.04 -22.76 65.01
N ALA A 860 -6.93 -23.85 65.78
CA ALA A 860 -5.65 -24.29 66.35
C ALA A 860 -4.62 -24.73 65.29
N ASP A 861 -5.07 -25.37 64.21
CA ASP A 861 -4.20 -25.80 63.11
C ASP A 861 -3.76 -24.58 62.29
N GLN A 862 -4.64 -23.60 62.10
CA GLN A 862 -4.31 -22.33 61.46
C GLN A 862 -3.25 -21.54 62.25
N GLU A 863 -3.44 -21.39 63.57
CA GLU A 863 -2.47 -20.71 64.44
C GLU A 863 -1.10 -21.41 64.45
N ARG A 864 -1.07 -22.74 64.31
CA ARG A 864 0.17 -23.50 64.17
C ARG A 864 0.84 -23.20 62.83
N MET A 865 0.09 -23.23 61.71
CA MET A 865 0.62 -22.91 60.38
C MET A 865 1.14 -21.47 60.30
N ASP A 866 0.46 -20.52 60.94
CA ASP A 866 0.89 -19.12 60.97
C ASP A 866 2.20 -18.94 61.76
N LYS A 867 2.36 -19.64 62.88
CA LYS A 867 3.64 -19.67 63.64
C LYS A 867 4.77 -20.27 62.82
N GLU A 868 4.52 -21.38 62.13
CA GLU A 868 5.50 -22.05 61.27
C GLU A 868 5.94 -21.13 60.11
N TYR A 869 4.99 -20.41 59.51
CA TYR A 869 5.30 -19.43 58.47
C TYR A 869 6.08 -18.23 59.01
N GLU A 870 5.75 -17.75 60.21
CA GLU A 870 6.51 -16.67 60.86
C GLU A 870 7.96 -17.06 61.13
N MET A 871 8.18 -18.31 61.58
CA MET A 871 9.52 -18.88 61.75
C MET A 871 10.30 -18.91 60.42
N PHE A 872 9.66 -19.34 59.34
CA PHE A 872 10.27 -19.32 58.01
C PHE A 872 10.66 -17.89 57.58
N LEU A 873 9.79 -16.90 57.79
CA LEU A 873 10.12 -15.51 57.47
C LEU A 873 11.30 -14.97 58.29
N ARG A 874 11.47 -15.42 59.54
CA ARG A 874 12.66 -15.07 60.35
C ARG A 874 13.92 -15.70 59.78
N ASP A 875 13.84 -16.97 59.37
CA ASP A 875 14.98 -17.66 58.74
C ASP A 875 15.40 -16.96 57.43
N VAL A 876 14.45 -16.38 56.69
CA VAL A 876 14.72 -15.53 55.51
C VAL A 876 15.44 -14.24 55.90
N GLU A 877 15.13 -13.60 57.04
CA GLU A 877 15.86 -12.40 57.46
C GLU A 877 17.30 -12.74 57.87
N GLU A 878 17.48 -13.86 58.58
CA GLU A 878 18.76 -14.28 59.13
C GLU A 878 19.75 -14.78 58.06
N ASP A 879 19.29 -15.56 57.06
CA ASP A 879 20.18 -16.23 56.10
C ASP A 879 20.26 -15.54 54.74
N GLU A 880 21.44 -15.00 54.42
CA GLU A 880 21.76 -14.41 53.12
C GLU A 880 21.62 -15.39 51.94
N GLU A 881 21.95 -16.67 52.12
CA GLU A 881 21.82 -17.67 51.04
C GLU A 881 20.34 -17.94 50.72
N LEU A 882 19.50 -17.96 51.76
CA LEU A 882 18.06 -18.15 51.60
C LEU A 882 17.43 -16.92 50.95
N ARG A 883 17.88 -15.70 51.31
CA ARG A 883 17.46 -14.44 50.67
C ARG A 883 17.77 -14.41 49.19
N ALA A 884 19.00 -14.74 48.80
CA ALA A 884 19.41 -14.77 47.40
C ALA A 884 18.59 -15.76 46.56
N ALA A 885 18.14 -16.86 47.17
CA ALA A 885 17.31 -17.87 46.50
C ALA A 885 15.85 -17.40 46.29
N LEU A 886 15.34 -16.49 47.12
CA LEU A 886 13.94 -16.04 47.11
C LEU A 886 13.77 -14.75 46.30
N ALA A 887 12.50 -14.38 46.04
CA ALA A 887 12.14 -13.09 45.45
C ALA A 887 11.33 -12.31 46.48
N LEU A 888 11.91 -11.24 47.01
CA LEU A 888 11.33 -10.40 48.05
C LEU A 888 10.62 -9.21 47.39
N TYR A 889 9.39 -8.90 47.82
CA TYR A 889 8.60 -7.80 47.27
C TYR A 889 8.39 -6.72 48.31
N LYS A 890 8.33 -5.45 47.89
CA LYS A 890 7.92 -4.35 48.77
C LYS A 890 6.48 -4.55 49.23
N ASN A 891 6.20 -4.20 50.48
CA ASN A 891 4.85 -4.28 51.04
C ASN A 891 4.13 -2.92 50.89
N PRO A 892 3.18 -2.77 49.94
CA PRO A 892 2.59 -1.47 49.61
C PRO A 892 1.74 -0.88 50.74
N LYS A 893 1.22 -1.74 51.65
CA LYS A 893 0.43 -1.32 52.82
C LYS A 893 1.22 -0.44 53.80
N LYS A 894 2.56 -0.47 53.76
CA LYS A 894 3.39 0.34 54.65
C LYS A 894 3.78 1.69 54.06
N THR A 895 3.97 1.78 52.73
CA THR A 895 4.29 3.05 52.05
C THR A 895 3.22 4.13 52.28
N ASN A 896 1.93 3.77 52.30
CA ASN A 896 0.85 4.72 52.61
C ASN A 896 0.75 5.12 54.10
N ASP A 897 1.10 4.23 55.03
CA ASP A 897 1.07 4.52 56.47
C ASP A 897 2.35 5.27 56.93
N GLU A 898 3.50 5.03 56.28
CA GLU A 898 4.78 5.69 56.56
C GLU A 898 4.80 7.14 56.06
N GLU A 899 4.15 7.49 54.93
CA GLU A 899 4.02 8.90 54.49
C GLU A 899 3.24 9.78 55.49
N MET A 900 2.41 9.19 56.35
CA MET A 900 1.63 9.90 57.38
C MET A 900 2.29 9.88 58.78
N SER A 901 3.47 9.26 58.96
CA SER A 901 4.10 9.08 60.28
C SER A 901 5.61 9.36 60.34
N ILE A 902 6.14 10.20 59.44
CA ILE A 902 7.55 10.69 59.40
C ILE A 902 7.92 11.61 60.60
N ALA A 903 7.14 11.63 61.69
CA ALA A 903 7.44 12.50 62.84
C ALA A 903 8.14 11.80 64.02
N GLU A 904 8.05 10.48 64.20
CA GLU A 904 8.65 9.84 65.38
C GLU A 904 9.10 8.40 65.07
N THR A 905 10.42 8.18 65.03
CA THR A 905 11.20 6.92 65.20
C THR A 905 12.28 6.70 64.12
N GLU A 906 13.27 7.60 64.06
CA GLU A 906 14.57 7.33 63.40
C GLU A 906 15.63 6.77 64.37
N ASP A 907 15.33 6.64 65.67
CA ASP A 907 16.28 6.07 66.64
C ASP A 907 15.81 4.67 67.09
N ASP A 908 16.42 3.64 66.52
CA ASP A 908 16.80 2.36 67.17
C ASP A 908 17.29 1.36 66.09
N GLU A 909 18.42 1.67 65.46
CA GLU A 909 19.28 0.65 64.85
C GLU A 909 20.00 -0.09 65.99
N GLU A 910 19.39 -1.17 66.52
CA GLU A 910 20.12 -2.12 67.35
C GLU A 910 21.20 -2.80 66.47
N ASP A 911 22.43 -2.31 66.60
CA ASP A 911 23.65 -2.82 65.97
C ASP A 911 23.78 -4.36 66.11
N GLY A 912 23.62 -5.08 64.99
CA GLY A 912 24.05 -6.49 64.88
C GLY A 912 23.02 -7.51 64.42
N VAL A 913 21.76 -7.14 64.15
CA VAL A 913 20.76 -8.07 63.58
C VAL A 913 20.79 -8.00 62.05
N PRO A 914 21.01 -9.12 61.31
CA PRO A 914 20.91 -9.15 59.86
C PRO A 914 19.50 -8.72 59.38
N GLY A 915 19.44 -7.61 58.65
CA GLY A 915 18.22 -7.07 58.04
C GLY A 915 18.18 -7.28 56.52
N VAL A 916 16.98 -7.21 55.93
CA VAL A 916 16.80 -7.17 54.47
C VAL A 916 17.03 -5.74 54.00
N ASN A 917 17.97 -5.52 53.09
CA ASN A 917 18.22 -4.20 52.52
C ASN A 917 17.11 -3.81 51.53
N MET A 918 16.76 -2.52 51.48
CA MET A 918 15.71 -2.00 50.58
C MET A 918 16.03 -2.20 49.10
N ASP A 919 17.31 -2.22 48.74
CA ASP A 919 17.79 -2.46 47.36
C ASP A 919 17.53 -3.88 46.85
N GLU A 920 17.32 -4.85 47.76
CA GLU A 920 17.03 -6.25 47.42
C GLU A 920 15.55 -6.49 47.08
N LEU A 921 14.69 -5.49 47.30
CA LEU A 921 13.24 -5.62 47.16
C LEU A 921 12.75 -5.28 45.76
N LEU A 922 11.99 -6.20 45.17
CA LEU A 922 11.30 -6.00 43.90
C LEU A 922 9.99 -5.24 44.10
N ASP A 923 9.63 -4.42 43.11
CA ASP A 923 8.33 -3.77 43.05
C ASP A 923 7.27 -4.75 42.53
N ASP A 924 6.11 -4.77 43.20
CA ASP A 924 4.99 -5.67 42.86
C ASP A 924 4.07 -5.01 41.83
N PHE A 925 4.44 -5.05 40.55
CA PHE A 925 3.67 -4.43 39.47
C PHE A 925 2.34 -5.14 39.15
N ASP A 926 2.10 -6.35 39.68
CA ASP A 926 0.89 -7.13 39.39
C ASP A 926 -0.35 -6.64 40.19
N GLU A 927 -0.16 -5.89 41.29
CA GLU A 927 -1.27 -5.32 42.10
C GLU A 927 -1.75 -3.94 41.61
N LEU A 928 -1.11 -3.37 40.58
CA LEU A 928 -1.46 -2.04 40.01
C LEU A 928 -2.63 -2.08 39.00
N THR A 929 -3.41 -3.16 38.93
CA THR A 929 -4.59 -3.23 38.07
C THR A 929 -5.81 -2.53 38.68
N MET A 930 -6.04 -1.29 38.24
CA MET A 930 -7.31 -0.55 38.16
C MET A 930 -8.18 -0.47 39.43
N GLU A 931 -7.72 0.30 40.41
CA GLU A 931 -8.60 1.25 41.12
C GLU A 931 -7.91 2.63 41.09
N ASP A 932 -7.83 3.21 39.89
CA ASP A 932 -7.62 4.66 39.64
C ASP A 932 -8.10 5.01 38.22
#